data_AF-A0A835ACA5-F1
#
_entry.id   AF-A0A835ACA5-F1
#
_cell.length_a   1.000
_cell.length_b   1.000
_cell.length_c   1.000
_cell.angle_alpha   90.00
_cell.angle_beta   90.00
_cell.angle_gamma   90.00
#
_symmetry.space_group_name_H-M   'P 1'
#
loop_
_entity.id
_entity.type
_entity.pdbx_description
1 polymer ?
#
loop_
_entity_poly.entity_id
_entity_poly.type
_entity_poly.pdbx_seq_one_letter_code
_entity_poly.pdbx_strand_id
1 'polypeptide(L)'
;MAAPTESVEAATAGRRFDYDVIVVGAGIMGSCAAHAAASRGARVLLLDRFDLLHHLGSSHGESRTIRDAYPKPFYPPMVRLARRLWADAEAESGYRVLTPAPQLSIGPRTSPSLLASIKSSGAEEVDLAQRWGGAFRVPDGDGWVAAVSEHGGGVLNATKAVAMFQALAARHGAVLRDNSEVLSVEKGPEGGVAVATSTAGELFHAAKCVLTVGAWTSKLLRSVAGVELPIQPLHTMVLYWRAKPGRERDLAADSGFPTFSSYGDPHVYGTPSLELPGLIKINYDGGPRCDPDGRDWASGGGDVAGRVARWIEEFMPDHVETAGGPVVRQPCMYSMTPDKDFVIDFLGGEFGEDVVVGAGFSGHGFKMGPAVGRILAELAIDGNASTAAEAGVELGHFRISSTLFLAMAVPAAPVTAGHRFDYDVIVVGAGIMGSCAAHAAASRGARTLLLERFDLLHGLGSSHGESRTIRDAYAGARYPPMVRLARRLWADAEAEVGSTAVSEHGGGVLNAAEAVKMFQALAVEKGAVVRDKTEVVDIRKGPEGEGGVVVATSAGEVFTGAKCVVTVGAWTRKLIKSVAGVDLPIQPLHTMVLYWRIKPGHESELTADAGFPTFASYCDPQFVYSTPSLERPGMIKINYHGGPPCDPDDRDFVSGGGDVVERVARWIDEFMPGHVETAGGPVERLPCMYSMTPDEDFMIDFLGGEFGEDVVIGAGFSGHGFKMGPAVGSILAEMAMDGEARTAVEAGVELGHFKINRFDGNNMAKDKDDKGL
;
A
#
# COMPACT_ATOMS: atom_id res chain seq x y z
N MET A 1 34.26 49.05 8.77
CA MET A 1 35.57 48.50 8.36
C MET A 1 35.37 47.01 8.18
N ALA A 2 35.47 46.54 6.93
CA ALA A 2 35.37 45.13 6.59
C ALA A 2 36.61 44.39 7.09
N ALA A 3 36.41 43.26 7.78
CA ALA A 3 37.46 42.30 8.06
C ALA A 3 37.59 41.33 6.86
N PRO A 4 38.79 40.86 6.50
CA PRO A 4 39.05 40.23 5.22
C PRO A 4 38.59 38.77 5.16
N THR A 5 38.16 38.37 3.97
CA THR A 5 37.67 37.06 3.50
C THR A 5 38.78 36.00 3.31
N GLU A 6 39.77 35.92 4.20
CA GLU A 6 41.00 35.14 3.95
C GLU A 6 41.15 33.80 4.71
N SER A 7 40.12 33.25 5.36
CA SER A 7 40.28 32.02 6.17
C SER A 7 39.48 30.79 5.75
N VAL A 8 38.80 30.78 4.61
CA VAL A 8 38.07 29.58 4.12
C VAL A 8 38.83 28.84 3.00
N GLU A 9 39.56 29.56 2.14
CA GLU A 9 40.29 28.95 1.01
C GLU A 9 41.51 28.11 1.43
N ALA A 10 42.09 28.35 2.61
CA ALA A 10 43.26 27.60 3.08
C ALA A 10 42.92 26.20 3.64
N ALA A 11 41.65 25.89 3.94
CA ALA A 11 41.24 24.63 4.57
C ALA A 11 40.76 23.56 3.57
N THR A 12 40.60 23.90 2.29
CA THR A 12 40.12 23.01 1.22
C THR A 12 41.24 22.41 0.37
N ALA A 13 42.47 22.92 0.49
CA ALA A 13 43.64 22.44 -0.25
C ALA A 13 44.02 21.01 0.18
N GLY A 14 43.51 20.01 -0.56
CA GLY A 14 43.84 18.59 -0.39
C GLY A 14 42.65 17.65 -0.13
N ARG A 15 41.40 18.14 -0.18
CA ARG A 15 40.21 17.32 0.10
C ARG A 15 39.38 17.05 -1.15
N ARG A 16 38.85 15.82 -1.24
CA ARG A 16 38.08 15.29 -2.38
C ARG A 16 36.64 15.84 -2.48
N PHE A 17 36.03 16.27 -1.38
CA PHE A 17 34.62 16.73 -1.32
C PHE A 17 34.42 17.94 -0.39
N ASP A 18 33.43 18.79 -0.69
CA ASP A 18 33.03 19.95 0.13
C ASP A 18 32.48 19.49 1.50
N TYR A 19 31.61 18.48 1.46
CA TYR A 19 30.97 17.87 2.63
C TYR A 19 31.21 16.36 2.66
N ASP A 20 31.10 15.77 3.84
CA ASP A 20 31.14 14.31 3.99
C ASP A 20 29.72 13.75 3.78
N VAL A 21 28.70 14.45 4.31
CA VAL A 21 27.29 14.09 4.14
C VAL A 21 26.46 15.33 3.80
N ILE A 22 25.69 15.28 2.72
CA ILE A 22 24.57 16.21 2.49
C ILE A 22 23.27 15.54 2.94
N VAL A 23 22.45 16.24 3.71
CA VAL A 23 21.12 15.79 4.13
C VAL A 23 20.08 16.69 3.48
N VAL A 24 19.13 16.10 2.77
CA VAL A 24 18.08 16.82 2.04
C VAL A 24 16.74 16.64 2.76
N GLY A 25 16.15 17.77 3.17
CA GLY A 25 14.95 17.88 3.99
C GLY A 25 15.27 18.09 5.47
N ALA A 26 15.11 19.31 5.98
CA ALA A 26 15.38 19.69 7.38
C ALA A 26 14.17 19.50 8.31
N GLY A 27 13.30 18.55 8.00
CA GLY A 27 12.30 18.04 8.93
C GLY A 27 12.92 17.29 10.11
N ILE A 28 12.08 16.62 10.91
CA ILE A 28 12.58 15.90 12.11
C ILE A 28 13.63 14.85 11.77
N MET A 29 13.43 14.09 10.69
CA MET A 29 14.34 12.99 10.30
C MET A 29 15.70 13.51 9.86
N GLY A 30 15.72 14.47 8.92
CA GLY A 30 16.96 15.06 8.43
C GLY A 30 17.69 15.88 9.48
N SER A 31 16.98 16.59 10.36
CA SER A 31 17.61 17.29 11.49
C SER A 31 18.27 16.32 12.47
N CYS A 32 17.63 15.19 12.78
CA CYS A 32 18.23 14.13 13.60
C CYS A 32 19.43 13.48 12.89
N ALA A 33 19.34 13.22 11.58
CA ALA A 33 20.44 12.64 10.80
C ALA A 33 21.65 13.59 10.73
N ALA A 34 21.41 14.88 10.49
CA ALA A 34 22.44 15.90 10.49
C ALA A 34 23.14 16.02 11.85
N HIS A 35 22.37 16.03 12.94
CA HIS A 35 22.93 16.00 14.30
C HIS A 35 23.74 14.73 14.55
N ALA A 36 23.21 13.56 14.19
CA ALA A 36 23.87 12.28 14.40
C ALA A 36 25.21 12.18 13.63
N ALA A 37 25.25 12.65 12.38
CA ALA A 37 26.45 12.69 11.55
C ALA A 37 27.46 13.74 12.05
N ALA A 38 27.01 14.97 12.33
CA ALA A 38 27.89 16.05 12.81
C ALA A 38 28.51 15.73 14.17
N SER A 39 27.75 15.10 15.08
CA SER A 39 28.25 14.65 16.39
C SER A 39 29.38 13.61 16.28
N ARG A 40 29.54 12.97 15.12
CA ARG A 40 30.64 12.05 14.80
C ARG A 40 31.80 12.73 14.07
N GLY A 41 31.76 14.05 13.93
CA GLY A 41 32.79 14.86 13.28
C GLY A 41 32.66 14.96 11.76
N ALA A 42 31.57 14.47 11.16
CA ALA A 42 31.33 14.63 9.73
C ALA A 42 31.04 16.09 9.38
N ARG A 43 31.55 16.58 8.25
CA ARG A 43 31.16 17.87 7.67
C ARG A 43 29.80 17.70 7.02
N VAL A 44 28.77 18.30 7.61
CA VAL A 44 27.38 18.12 7.18
C VAL A 44 26.82 19.40 6.59
N LEU A 45 26.11 19.27 5.47
CA LEU A 45 25.21 20.29 4.94
C LEU A 45 23.76 19.78 5.04
N LEU A 46 22.89 20.51 5.73
CA LEU A 46 21.46 20.24 5.83
C LEU A 46 20.70 21.26 4.99
N LEU A 47 19.98 20.78 3.97
CA LEU A 47 19.22 21.60 3.02
C LEU A 47 17.71 21.44 3.26
N ASP A 48 16.97 22.55 3.24
CA ASP A 48 15.52 22.54 3.13
C ASP A 48 15.04 23.47 2.01
N ARG A 49 13.97 23.08 1.33
CA ARG A 49 13.38 23.87 0.25
C ARG A 49 12.61 25.09 0.75
N PHE A 50 12.23 25.10 2.02
CA PHE A 50 11.50 26.18 2.67
C PHE A 50 12.32 26.78 3.81
N ASP A 51 11.78 27.81 4.47
CA ASP A 51 12.30 28.32 5.74
C ASP A 51 12.45 27.18 6.77
N LEU A 52 13.50 27.23 7.59
CA LEU A 52 13.60 26.32 8.73
C LEU A 52 12.38 26.53 9.64
N LEU A 53 11.82 25.42 10.13
CA LEU A 53 10.61 25.40 10.98
C LEU A 53 9.32 25.88 10.28
N HIS A 54 9.27 25.85 8.94
CA HIS A 54 8.06 26.10 8.18
C HIS A 54 6.90 25.15 8.52
N HIS A 55 5.68 25.54 8.16
CA HIS A 55 4.45 24.78 8.37
C HIS A 55 3.98 24.00 7.13
N LEU A 56 4.84 23.89 6.11
CA LEU A 56 4.44 23.33 4.82
C LEU A 56 4.58 21.81 4.73
N GLY A 57 5.36 21.19 5.63
CA GLY A 57 5.64 19.74 5.66
C GLY A 57 4.84 18.98 6.71
N SER A 58 5.47 17.98 7.34
CA SER A 58 4.85 17.07 8.32
C SER A 58 5.42 17.16 9.74
N SER A 59 6.44 17.99 9.95
CA SER A 59 7.17 18.09 11.24
C SER A 59 6.72 19.27 12.11
N HIS A 60 5.82 20.12 11.61
CA HIS A 60 5.37 21.35 12.27
C HIS A 60 4.24 21.14 13.29
N GLY A 61 3.79 22.24 13.90
CA GLY A 61 2.68 22.27 14.84
C GLY A 61 3.14 22.09 16.28
N GLU A 62 2.17 22.03 17.19
CA GLU A 62 2.47 22.06 18.62
C GLU A 62 3.05 20.74 19.12
N SER A 63 2.44 19.61 18.77
CA SER A 63 2.83 18.33 19.38
C SER A 63 2.73 17.08 18.50
N ARG A 64 3.41 16.02 18.96
CA ARG A 64 3.29 14.63 18.48
C ARG A 64 3.26 13.66 19.65
N THR A 65 2.57 12.53 19.50
CA THR A 65 2.59 11.46 20.50
C THR A 65 3.87 10.63 20.38
N ILE A 66 4.41 10.17 21.50
CA ILE A 66 5.34 9.04 21.57
C ILE A 66 4.65 7.91 22.34
N ARG A 67 4.68 6.69 21.79
CA ARG A 67 4.04 5.51 22.39
C ARG A 67 4.83 4.24 22.13
N ASP A 68 4.79 3.32 23.09
CA ASP A 68 5.32 1.95 23.02
C ASP A 68 4.34 0.94 22.41
N ALA A 69 3.03 1.17 22.55
CA ALA A 69 1.96 0.32 22.05
C ALA A 69 1.96 0.30 20.52
N TYR A 70 2.41 -0.79 19.90
CA TYR A 70 2.47 -0.96 18.44
C TYR A 70 1.96 -2.35 18.01
N PRO A 71 1.18 -2.45 16.92
CA PRO A 71 0.67 -3.75 16.49
C PRO A 71 1.76 -4.67 15.93
N LYS A 72 2.76 -4.09 15.23
CA LYS A 72 3.87 -4.86 14.65
C LYS A 72 5.03 -4.95 15.66
N PRO A 73 5.52 -6.16 15.99
CA PRO A 73 6.47 -6.39 17.09
C PRO A 73 7.88 -5.85 16.85
N PHE A 74 8.22 -5.44 15.62
CA PHE A 74 9.52 -4.89 15.26
C PHE A 74 9.67 -3.38 15.50
N TYR A 75 8.59 -2.63 15.81
CA TYR A 75 8.68 -1.21 16.18
C TYR A 75 9.10 -0.91 17.62
N PRO A 76 8.63 -1.66 18.65
CA PRO A 76 8.99 -1.38 20.05
C PRO A 76 10.50 -1.25 20.32
N PRO A 77 11.41 -2.08 19.75
CA PRO A 77 12.85 -1.86 19.88
C PRO A 77 13.30 -0.47 19.38
N MET A 78 12.79 -0.03 18.22
CA MET A 78 13.10 1.29 17.65
C MET A 78 12.54 2.43 18.51
N VAL A 79 11.34 2.27 19.09
CA VAL A 79 10.77 3.25 20.04
C VAL A 79 11.64 3.37 21.29
N ARG A 80 12.10 2.25 21.86
CA ARG A 80 12.98 2.25 23.04
C ARG A 80 14.30 2.94 22.73
N LEU A 81 14.89 2.66 21.57
CA LEU A 81 16.07 3.37 21.09
C LEU A 81 15.81 4.89 20.96
N ALA A 82 14.70 5.27 20.33
CA ALA A 82 14.32 6.66 20.17
C ALA A 82 14.15 7.37 21.52
N ARG A 83 13.52 6.72 22.52
CA ARG A 83 13.37 7.29 23.87
C ARG A 83 14.71 7.60 24.54
N ARG A 84 15.70 6.71 24.41
CA ARG A 84 17.06 6.97 24.91
C ARG A 84 17.67 8.17 24.22
N LEU A 85 17.62 8.20 22.89
CA LEU A 85 18.21 9.28 22.09
C LEU A 85 17.49 10.63 22.25
N TRP A 86 16.18 10.64 22.55
CA TRP A 86 15.47 11.84 22.98
C TRP A 86 16.03 12.37 24.29
N ALA A 87 16.21 11.50 25.30
CA ALA A 87 16.76 11.89 26.59
C ALA A 87 18.20 12.41 26.46
N ASP A 88 19.02 11.78 25.62
CA ASP A 88 20.39 12.22 25.33
C ASP A 88 20.39 13.63 24.70
N ALA A 89 19.52 13.87 23.71
CA ALA A 89 19.40 15.18 23.07
C ALA A 89 18.85 16.28 24.00
N GLU A 90 17.92 15.95 24.91
CA GLU A 90 17.44 16.88 25.94
C GLU A 90 18.53 17.24 26.95
N ALA A 91 19.32 16.24 27.38
CA ALA A 91 20.46 16.46 28.26
C ALA A 91 21.53 17.31 27.57
N GLU A 92 21.77 17.05 26.28
CA GLU A 92 22.76 17.75 25.48
C GLU A 92 22.34 19.21 25.17
N SER A 93 21.06 19.46 24.91
CA SER A 93 20.51 20.80 24.62
C SER A 93 20.23 21.62 25.88
N GLY A 94 20.08 20.96 27.03
CA GLY A 94 19.80 21.61 28.31
C GLY A 94 18.33 21.95 28.54
N TYR A 95 17.41 21.45 27.70
CA TYR A 95 15.97 21.63 27.90
C TYR A 95 15.15 20.43 27.46
N ARG A 96 13.95 20.31 28.03
CA ARG A 96 12.99 19.25 27.67
C ARG A 96 12.07 19.64 26.52
N VAL A 97 11.76 18.66 25.69
CA VAL A 97 10.75 18.66 24.61
C VAL A 97 9.71 17.56 24.82
N LEU A 98 10.01 16.52 25.60
CA LEU A 98 9.10 15.44 25.96
C LEU A 98 8.42 15.71 27.31
N THR A 99 7.10 15.72 27.29
CA THR A 99 6.26 15.64 28.49
C THR A 99 5.75 14.21 28.62
N PRO A 100 6.20 13.41 29.62
CA PRO A 100 5.70 12.06 29.83
C PRO A 100 4.20 12.05 30.15
N ALA A 101 3.50 11.04 29.67
CA ALA A 101 2.10 10.78 29.96
C ALA A 101 1.81 9.27 29.84
N PRO A 102 0.77 8.74 30.50
CA PRO A 102 0.29 7.40 30.20
C PRO A 102 -0.17 7.29 28.74
N GLN A 103 -0.12 6.09 28.16
CA GLN A 103 -0.74 5.80 26.86
C GLN A 103 -2.00 4.96 27.07
N LEU A 104 -3.16 5.50 26.69
CA LEU A 104 -4.42 4.78 26.61
C LEU A 104 -4.62 4.21 25.21
N SER A 105 -4.90 2.92 25.12
CA SER A 105 -5.34 2.24 23.91
C SER A 105 -6.76 1.71 24.14
N ILE A 106 -7.70 2.15 23.31
CA ILE A 106 -9.13 1.82 23.44
C ILE A 106 -9.65 1.31 22.09
N GLY A 107 -10.60 0.39 22.08
CA GLY A 107 -11.21 -0.12 20.85
C GLY A 107 -11.99 -1.42 21.07
N PRO A 108 -12.64 -1.97 20.04
CA PRO A 108 -13.27 -3.28 20.12
C PRO A 108 -12.24 -4.39 20.44
N ARG A 109 -12.59 -5.33 21.31
CA ARG A 109 -11.84 -6.56 21.62
C ARG A 109 -11.58 -7.41 20.38
N THR A 110 -12.41 -7.27 19.35
CA THR A 110 -12.23 -7.93 18.05
C THR A 110 -11.14 -7.29 17.20
N SER A 111 -10.56 -6.15 17.58
CA SER A 111 -9.50 -5.47 16.82
C SER A 111 -8.14 -6.13 17.04
N PRO A 112 -7.58 -6.86 16.06
CA PRO A 112 -6.30 -7.55 16.25
C PRO A 112 -5.15 -6.56 16.44
N SER A 113 -5.24 -5.39 15.78
CA SER A 113 -4.24 -4.32 15.91
C SER A 113 -4.21 -3.73 17.33
N LEU A 114 -5.36 -3.58 17.97
CA LEU A 114 -5.44 -3.14 19.36
C LEU A 114 -4.83 -4.18 20.30
N LEU A 115 -5.28 -5.43 20.20
CA LEU A 115 -4.78 -6.52 21.05
C LEU A 115 -3.26 -6.71 20.92
N ALA A 116 -2.73 -6.65 19.70
CA ALA A 116 -1.30 -6.70 19.46
C ALA A 116 -0.56 -5.49 20.08
N SER A 117 -1.16 -4.29 20.03
CA SER A 117 -0.61 -3.08 20.65
C SER A 117 -0.60 -3.15 22.18
N ILE A 118 -1.66 -3.71 22.79
CA ILE A 118 -1.74 -3.95 24.25
C ILE A 118 -0.66 -4.94 24.66
N LYS A 119 -0.56 -6.08 23.95
CA LYS A 119 0.43 -7.12 24.21
C LYS A 119 1.87 -6.59 24.09
N SER A 120 2.17 -5.79 23.07
CA SER A 120 3.53 -5.30 22.82
C SER A 120 4.00 -4.22 23.79
N SER A 121 3.07 -3.41 24.31
CA SER A 121 3.35 -2.41 25.35
C SER A 121 3.34 -3.00 26.76
N GLY A 122 2.66 -4.12 26.98
CA GLY A 122 2.35 -4.59 28.34
C GLY A 122 1.32 -3.71 29.03
N ALA A 123 0.45 -3.05 28.26
CA ALA A 123 -0.63 -2.24 28.82
C ALA A 123 -1.62 -3.11 29.59
N GLU A 124 -2.13 -2.59 30.71
CA GLU A 124 -3.07 -3.27 31.59
C GLU A 124 -4.49 -2.79 31.33
N GLU A 125 -5.47 -3.69 31.29
CA GLU A 125 -6.89 -3.32 31.14
C GLU A 125 -7.35 -2.47 32.34
N VAL A 126 -8.11 -1.41 32.07
CA VAL A 126 -8.60 -0.48 33.10
C VAL A 126 -10.09 -0.19 32.96
N ASP A 127 -10.75 0.08 34.08
CA ASP A 127 -12.07 0.70 34.10
C ASP A 127 -11.94 2.22 33.92
N LEU A 128 -12.39 2.72 32.77
CA LEU A 128 -12.33 4.14 32.42
C LEU A 128 -13.20 5.01 33.33
N ALA A 129 -14.28 4.48 33.90
CA ALA A 129 -15.17 5.27 34.77
C ALA A 129 -14.46 5.72 36.06
N GLN A 130 -13.42 4.99 36.47
CA GLN A 130 -12.62 5.28 37.67
C GLN A 130 -11.36 6.09 37.38
N ARG A 131 -11.09 6.42 36.11
CA ARG A 131 -9.89 7.15 35.68
C ARG A 131 -10.27 8.52 35.13
N TRP A 132 -9.38 9.49 35.30
CA TRP A 132 -9.46 10.83 34.68
C TRP A 132 -10.82 11.54 34.81
N GLY A 133 -11.45 11.47 35.99
CA GLY A 133 -12.73 12.14 36.24
C GLY A 133 -13.92 11.61 35.44
N GLY A 134 -13.81 10.41 34.86
CA GLY A 134 -14.80 9.84 33.96
C GLY A 134 -14.80 10.51 32.58
N ALA A 135 -13.64 11.02 32.14
CA ALA A 135 -13.48 11.70 30.86
C ALA A 135 -13.85 10.85 29.64
N PHE A 136 -13.57 9.55 29.72
CA PHE A 136 -13.91 8.59 28.68
C PHE A 136 -15.09 7.72 29.09
N ARG A 137 -15.94 7.42 28.12
CA ARG A 137 -16.97 6.37 28.16
C ARG A 137 -16.70 5.38 27.03
N VAL A 138 -17.01 4.12 27.27
CA VAL A 138 -17.15 3.13 26.20
C VAL A 138 -18.63 3.01 25.85
N PRO A 139 -19.00 2.80 24.57
CA PRO A 139 -20.38 2.53 24.19
C PRO A 139 -20.93 1.29 24.89
N ASP A 140 -22.23 1.27 25.17
CA ASP A 140 -22.90 0.13 25.80
C ASP A 140 -22.85 -1.12 24.90
N GLY A 141 -22.31 -2.23 25.44
CA GLY A 141 -22.14 -3.52 24.76
C GLY A 141 -20.77 -4.16 25.05
N ASP A 142 -20.73 -5.47 25.32
CA ASP A 142 -19.58 -6.22 25.89
C ASP A 142 -18.31 -6.32 25.01
N GLY A 143 -18.21 -5.52 23.96
CA GLY A 143 -17.21 -5.65 22.91
C GLY A 143 -15.99 -4.76 23.01
N TRP A 144 -15.86 -3.83 23.98
CA TRP A 144 -14.74 -2.87 24.04
C TRP A 144 -13.72 -3.21 25.13
N VAL A 145 -12.46 -2.88 24.86
CA VAL A 145 -11.36 -2.93 25.83
C VAL A 145 -10.64 -1.58 25.86
N ALA A 146 -10.25 -1.19 27.06
CA ALA A 146 -9.39 -0.04 27.33
C ALA A 146 -8.20 -0.51 28.15
N ALA A 147 -6.99 -0.23 27.69
CA ALA A 147 -5.77 -0.60 28.39
C ALA A 147 -4.77 0.55 28.43
N VAL A 148 -4.01 0.62 29.52
CA VAL A 148 -3.09 1.72 29.81
C VAL A 148 -1.67 1.19 30.00
N SER A 149 -0.72 1.79 29.29
CA SER A 149 0.70 1.71 29.63
C SER A 149 1.08 2.99 30.39
N GLU A 150 1.29 2.87 31.71
CA GLU A 150 1.51 4.01 32.63
C GLU A 150 2.75 4.85 32.27
N HIS A 151 3.75 4.24 31.63
CA HIS A 151 4.98 4.91 31.17
C HIS A 151 5.19 4.83 29.65
N GLY A 152 4.20 4.30 28.94
CA GLY A 152 4.29 4.01 27.53
C GLY A 152 4.13 5.21 26.63
N GLY A 153 3.48 6.29 27.11
CA GLY A 153 3.06 7.45 26.33
C GLY A 153 3.92 8.70 26.50
N GLY A 154 3.43 9.81 25.95
CA GLY A 154 4.03 11.13 26.08
C GLY A 154 3.78 12.07 24.91
N VAL A 155 3.97 13.35 25.16
CA VAL A 155 3.76 14.44 24.21
C VAL A 155 5.11 15.11 23.92
N LEU A 156 5.55 15.04 22.66
CA LEU A 156 6.71 15.75 22.16
C LEU A 156 6.27 17.11 21.62
N ASN A 157 6.90 18.20 22.06
CA ASN A 157 6.72 19.50 21.42
C ASN A 157 7.42 19.49 20.05
N ALA A 158 6.64 19.51 18.97
CA ALA A 158 7.14 19.13 17.65
C ALA A 158 8.11 20.18 17.09
N THR A 159 7.69 21.44 17.03
CA THR A 159 8.52 22.54 16.52
C THR A 159 9.78 22.74 17.38
N LYS A 160 9.64 22.67 18.71
CA LYS A 160 10.78 22.79 19.63
C LYS A 160 11.79 21.64 19.49
N ALA A 161 11.31 20.43 19.21
CA ALA A 161 12.15 19.26 18.98
C ALA A 161 12.94 19.36 17.66
N VAL A 162 12.32 19.83 16.57
CA VAL A 162 13.05 20.06 15.31
C VAL A 162 14.12 21.14 15.52
N ALA A 163 13.76 22.26 16.15
CA ALA A 163 14.69 23.34 16.46
C ALA A 163 15.86 22.85 17.35
N MET A 164 15.59 21.96 18.31
CA MET A 164 16.60 21.33 19.16
C MET A 164 17.66 20.61 18.32
N PHE A 165 17.24 19.69 17.43
CA PHE A 165 18.19 18.95 16.61
C PHE A 165 18.92 19.81 15.60
N GLN A 166 18.26 20.81 15.01
CA GLN A 166 18.93 21.80 14.15
C GLN A 166 20.01 22.58 14.89
N ALA A 167 19.72 23.05 16.11
CA ALA A 167 20.68 23.77 16.95
C ALA A 167 21.84 22.86 17.39
N LEU A 168 21.56 21.62 17.77
CA LEU A 168 22.60 20.64 18.12
C LEU A 168 23.48 20.29 16.92
N ALA A 169 22.90 20.08 15.74
CA ALA A 169 23.66 19.86 14.50
C ALA A 169 24.60 21.05 14.20
N ALA A 170 24.08 22.27 14.26
CA ALA A 170 24.87 23.49 14.06
C ALA A 170 25.99 23.64 15.10
N ARG A 171 25.72 23.29 16.37
CA ARG A 171 26.72 23.30 17.44
C ARG A 171 27.88 22.33 17.19
N HIS A 172 27.61 21.22 16.52
CA HIS A 172 28.63 20.26 16.06
C HIS A 172 29.23 20.60 14.69
N GLY A 173 28.94 21.78 14.15
CA GLY A 173 29.57 22.30 12.92
C GLY A 173 28.83 21.97 11.62
N ALA A 174 27.59 21.46 11.68
CA ALA A 174 26.76 21.34 10.49
C ALA A 174 26.37 22.73 9.94
N VAL A 175 26.36 22.86 8.61
CA VAL A 175 25.84 24.04 7.91
C VAL A 175 24.38 23.76 7.59
N LEU A 176 23.48 24.68 7.97
CA LEU A 176 22.05 24.58 7.68
C LEU A 176 21.68 25.67 6.68
N ARG A 177 20.92 25.30 5.65
CA ARG A 177 20.42 26.24 4.63
C ARG A 177 18.95 25.97 4.34
N ASP A 178 18.14 26.99 4.58
CA ASP A 178 16.75 27.04 4.12
C ASP A 178 16.65 27.57 2.68
N ASN A 179 15.43 27.57 2.14
CA ASN A 179 15.11 28.11 0.81
C ASN A 179 16.01 27.57 -0.31
N SER A 180 16.51 26.35 -0.13
CA SER A 180 17.48 25.67 -0.97
C SER A 180 16.85 24.36 -1.48
N GLU A 181 15.94 24.50 -2.44
CA GLU A 181 15.28 23.33 -3.04
C GLU A 181 16.28 22.52 -3.85
N VAL A 182 16.45 21.25 -3.48
CA VAL A 182 17.27 20.33 -4.29
C VAL A 182 16.49 19.90 -5.52
N LEU A 183 17.05 20.17 -6.70
CA LEU A 183 16.45 19.86 -7.99
C LEU A 183 16.99 18.55 -8.59
N SER A 184 18.28 18.27 -8.40
CA SER A 184 18.91 17.03 -8.83
C SER A 184 20.00 16.56 -7.86
N VAL A 185 20.22 15.25 -7.89
CA VAL A 185 21.33 14.57 -7.23
C VAL A 185 21.94 13.66 -8.29
N GLU A 186 23.22 13.83 -8.58
CA GLU A 186 23.92 13.10 -9.64
C GLU A 186 25.20 12.48 -9.08
N LYS A 187 25.77 11.50 -9.77
CA LYS A 187 27.09 11.00 -9.40
C LYS A 187 28.15 12.07 -9.64
N GLY A 188 28.96 12.30 -8.62
CA GLY A 188 30.10 13.22 -8.74
C GLY A 188 31.14 12.69 -9.72
N PRO A 189 31.80 13.55 -10.51
CA PRO A 189 32.82 13.14 -11.48
C PRO A 189 34.04 12.46 -10.83
N GLU A 190 34.29 12.76 -9.55
CA GLU A 190 35.35 12.16 -8.74
C GLU A 190 34.81 11.13 -7.73
N GLY A 191 33.62 10.56 -7.97
CA GLY A 191 32.89 9.71 -7.01
C GLY A 191 31.97 10.50 -6.08
N GLY A 192 31.22 9.82 -5.22
CA GLY A 192 30.21 10.46 -4.36
C GLY A 192 29.05 11.07 -5.15
N VAL A 193 28.50 12.18 -4.64
CA VAL A 193 27.34 12.88 -5.21
C VAL A 193 27.63 14.35 -5.51
N ALA A 194 26.93 14.89 -6.51
CA ALA A 194 26.79 16.31 -6.78
C ALA A 194 25.30 16.69 -6.62
N VAL A 195 25.01 17.71 -5.82
CA VAL A 195 23.64 18.12 -5.45
C VAL A 195 23.40 19.55 -5.93
N ALA A 196 22.48 19.73 -6.88
CA ALA A 196 22.13 21.03 -7.44
C ALA A 196 20.88 21.60 -6.76
N THR A 197 20.90 22.90 -6.44
CA THR A 197 19.76 23.59 -5.82
C THR A 197 19.04 24.52 -6.81
N SER A 198 17.89 25.05 -6.39
CA SER A 198 17.12 26.05 -7.14
C SER A 198 17.85 27.38 -7.31
N THR A 199 18.89 27.64 -6.52
CA THR A 199 19.74 28.82 -6.67
C THR A 199 20.68 28.62 -7.86
N ALA A 200 20.53 29.44 -8.90
CA ALA A 200 21.29 29.31 -10.13
C ALA A 200 22.82 29.28 -9.88
N GLY A 201 23.46 28.19 -10.31
CA GLY A 201 24.90 27.98 -10.20
C GLY A 201 25.38 27.39 -8.88
N GLU A 202 24.49 27.08 -7.94
CA GLU A 202 24.85 26.44 -6.68
C GLU A 202 24.85 24.91 -6.81
N LEU A 203 26.04 24.33 -6.68
CA LEU A 203 26.31 22.90 -6.76
C LEU A 203 27.18 22.50 -5.57
N PHE A 204 26.78 21.47 -4.83
CA PHE A 204 27.54 20.96 -3.70
C PHE A 204 28.03 19.54 -3.94
N HIS A 205 29.26 19.25 -3.54
CA HIS A 205 29.82 17.91 -3.63
C HIS A 205 29.92 17.25 -2.26
N ALA A 206 29.49 15.99 -2.18
CA ALA A 206 29.63 15.21 -0.96
C ALA A 206 30.00 13.75 -1.23
N ALA A 207 30.62 13.11 -0.24
CA ALA A 207 30.84 11.67 -0.30
C ALA A 207 29.51 10.91 -0.31
N LYS A 208 28.53 11.36 0.48
CA LYS A 208 27.23 10.70 0.69
C LYS A 208 26.07 11.70 0.72
N CYS A 209 24.88 11.23 0.35
CA CYS A 209 23.62 11.96 0.44
C CYS A 209 22.59 11.19 1.27
N VAL A 210 21.84 11.89 2.13
CA VAL A 210 20.69 11.34 2.86
C VAL A 210 19.43 12.10 2.41
N LEU A 211 18.45 11.38 1.88
CA LEU A 211 17.18 11.95 1.40
C LEU A 211 16.05 11.71 2.41
N THR A 212 15.52 12.79 2.99
CA THR A 212 14.43 12.79 3.98
C THR A 212 13.35 13.82 3.66
N VAL A 213 12.97 13.93 2.39
CA VAL A 213 12.11 15.00 1.84
C VAL A 213 10.60 14.78 2.06
N GLY A 214 10.20 13.85 2.92
CA GLY A 214 8.80 13.65 3.32
C GLY A 214 7.86 13.40 2.14
N ALA A 215 6.80 14.21 2.03
CA ALA A 215 5.76 14.06 1.00
C ALA A 215 6.28 14.23 -0.44
N TRP A 216 7.47 14.82 -0.63
CA TRP A 216 8.09 15.02 -1.94
C TRP A 216 8.98 13.87 -2.39
N THR A 217 9.10 12.79 -1.60
CA THR A 217 10.03 11.69 -1.88
C THR A 217 9.83 11.10 -3.27
N SER A 218 8.60 10.72 -3.64
CA SER A 218 8.34 10.10 -4.94
C SER A 218 8.61 11.04 -6.12
N LYS A 219 8.43 12.37 -5.92
CA LYS A 219 8.74 13.37 -6.95
C LYS A 219 10.25 13.48 -7.16
N LEU A 220 11.00 13.61 -6.07
CA LEU A 220 12.46 13.74 -6.13
C LEU A 220 13.14 12.46 -6.62
N LEU A 221 12.74 11.27 -6.14
CA LEU A 221 13.36 10.02 -6.58
C LEU A 221 13.09 9.70 -8.04
N ARG A 222 11.91 10.08 -8.56
CA ARG A 222 11.59 9.97 -9.99
C ARG A 222 12.53 10.83 -10.83
N SER A 223 12.80 12.07 -10.42
CA SER A 223 13.70 12.96 -11.18
C SER A 223 15.17 12.58 -11.04
N VAL A 224 15.59 12.11 -9.86
CA VAL A 224 16.99 11.81 -9.53
C VAL A 224 17.45 10.44 -10.05
N ALA A 225 16.61 9.42 -9.94
CA ALA A 225 17.03 8.03 -10.19
C ALA A 225 16.05 7.24 -11.08
N GLY A 226 14.99 7.88 -11.57
CA GLY A 226 13.90 7.16 -12.25
C GLY A 226 13.16 6.18 -11.34
N VAL A 227 13.32 6.29 -10.02
CA VAL A 227 12.72 5.38 -9.03
C VAL A 227 11.39 5.95 -8.54
N GLU A 228 10.31 5.18 -8.67
CA GLU A 228 9.00 5.55 -8.15
C GLU A 228 8.64 4.69 -6.92
N LEU A 229 8.78 5.26 -5.73
CA LEU A 229 8.28 4.63 -4.51
C LEU A 229 6.77 4.90 -4.35
N PRO A 230 5.96 3.90 -3.94
CA PRO A 230 4.50 4.02 -3.79
C PRO A 230 4.11 4.80 -2.52
N ILE A 231 4.65 5.99 -2.34
CA ILE A 231 4.40 6.87 -1.20
C ILE A 231 3.29 7.86 -1.60
N GLN A 232 2.11 7.71 -1.01
CA GLN A 232 0.97 8.58 -1.25
C GLN A 232 0.86 9.64 -0.16
N PRO A 233 0.98 10.94 -0.49
CA PRO A 233 0.67 12.01 0.45
C PRO A 233 -0.83 12.07 0.75
N LEU A 234 -1.17 12.14 2.04
CA LEU A 234 -2.54 12.40 2.52
C LEU A 234 -2.59 13.75 3.21
N HIS A 235 -3.63 14.53 2.92
CA HIS A 235 -3.91 15.77 3.63
C HIS A 235 -4.64 15.44 4.93
N THR A 236 -3.96 15.59 6.06
CA THR A 236 -4.54 15.37 7.39
C THR A 236 -4.77 16.69 8.13
N MET A 237 -5.60 16.66 9.17
CA MET A 237 -5.96 17.84 9.96
C MET A 237 -5.64 17.62 11.44
N VAL A 238 -4.98 18.60 12.03
CA VAL A 238 -4.85 18.73 13.49
C VAL A 238 -6.01 19.59 14.00
N LEU A 239 -6.77 19.07 14.94
CA LEU A 239 -8.00 19.65 15.48
C LEU A 239 -7.89 19.84 16.98
N TYR A 240 -8.25 21.03 17.44
CA TYR A 240 -8.38 21.35 18.86
C TYR A 240 -9.81 21.66 19.21
N TRP A 241 -10.29 21.07 20.29
CA TRP A 241 -11.66 21.11 20.75
C TRP A 241 -11.72 21.77 22.11
N ARG A 242 -12.81 22.49 22.37
CA ARG A 242 -12.99 23.20 23.63
C ARG A 242 -13.33 22.21 24.74
N ALA A 243 -12.60 22.27 25.84
CA ALA A 243 -13.02 21.60 27.07
C ALA A 243 -14.28 22.27 27.60
N LYS A 244 -15.24 21.48 28.10
CA LYS A 244 -16.44 22.03 28.75
C LYS A 244 -16.06 22.79 30.02
N PRO A 245 -16.81 23.86 30.39
CA PRO A 245 -16.51 24.65 31.58
C PRO A 245 -16.39 23.80 32.84
N GLY A 246 -15.28 23.94 33.57
CA GLY A 246 -15.00 23.20 34.80
C GLY A 246 -14.35 21.82 34.59
N ARG A 247 -14.15 21.39 33.33
CA ARG A 247 -13.51 20.11 32.95
C ARG A 247 -12.07 20.27 32.47
N GLU A 248 -11.56 21.49 32.42
CA GLU A 248 -10.23 21.80 31.86
C GLU A 248 -9.12 21.02 32.59
N ARG A 249 -9.22 20.92 33.93
CA ARG A 249 -8.25 20.19 34.75
C ARG A 249 -8.31 18.67 34.53
N ASP A 250 -9.49 18.12 34.25
CA ASP A 250 -9.66 16.67 34.03
C ASP A 250 -8.91 16.19 32.78
N LEU A 251 -8.71 17.09 31.81
CA LEU A 251 -8.06 16.81 30.52
C LEU A 251 -6.57 17.20 30.48
N ALA A 252 -6.04 17.81 31.52
CA ALA A 252 -4.70 18.38 31.55
C ALA A 252 -3.60 17.33 31.76
N ALA A 253 -2.41 17.56 31.21
CA ALA A 253 -1.29 16.64 31.39
C ALA A 253 -0.86 16.50 32.87
N ASP A 254 -0.96 17.57 33.65
CA ASP A 254 -0.58 17.61 35.06
C ASP A 254 -1.55 16.89 36.00
N SER A 255 -2.78 16.61 35.54
CA SER A 255 -3.73 15.73 36.22
C SER A 255 -3.52 14.24 35.88
N GLY A 256 -2.52 13.94 35.05
CA GLY A 256 -2.19 12.57 34.61
C GLY A 256 -3.05 12.09 33.44
N PHE A 257 -3.75 12.98 32.73
CA PHE A 257 -4.51 12.62 31.53
C PHE A 257 -3.60 11.98 30.46
N PRO A 258 -4.05 10.96 29.71
CA PRO A 258 -3.18 10.15 28.87
C PRO A 258 -3.06 10.74 27.45
N THR A 259 -2.00 10.37 26.73
CA THR A 259 -2.10 10.29 25.28
C THR A 259 -2.97 9.09 24.92
N PHE A 260 -3.79 9.17 23.88
CA PHE A 260 -4.72 8.09 23.56
C PHE A 260 -4.81 7.75 22.08
N SER A 261 -5.19 6.51 21.79
CA SER A 261 -5.50 6.02 20.45
C SER A 261 -6.71 5.09 20.53
N SER A 262 -7.75 5.41 19.76
CA SER A 262 -9.01 4.68 19.67
C SER A 262 -9.08 3.90 18.36
N TYR A 263 -8.87 2.59 18.45
CA TYR A 263 -8.91 1.64 17.35
C TYR A 263 -10.36 1.31 17.03
N GLY A 264 -10.98 2.07 16.13
CA GLY A 264 -12.33 1.87 15.63
C GLY A 264 -12.51 2.57 14.29
N ASP A 265 -13.75 2.73 13.83
CA ASP A 265 -14.07 3.67 12.74
C ASP A 265 -14.90 4.83 13.30
N PRO A 266 -14.35 6.05 13.41
CA PRO A 266 -13.01 6.46 12.96
C PRO A 266 -11.87 6.02 13.90
N HIS A 267 -10.66 5.81 13.33
CA HIS A 267 -9.44 5.69 14.13
C HIS A 267 -9.04 7.09 14.61
N VAL A 268 -9.05 7.30 15.92
CA VAL A 268 -8.82 8.61 16.55
C VAL A 268 -7.58 8.58 17.44
N TYR A 269 -6.84 9.67 17.48
CA TYR A 269 -5.75 9.87 18.45
C TYR A 269 -5.79 11.26 19.06
N GLY A 270 -5.30 11.38 20.30
CA GLY A 270 -5.27 12.65 21.00
C GLY A 270 -4.15 12.78 22.02
N THR A 271 -3.95 14.02 22.45
CA THR A 271 -3.01 14.39 23.51
C THR A 271 -3.75 15.08 24.65
N PRO A 272 -3.20 15.06 25.88
CA PRO A 272 -3.68 15.89 26.97
C PRO A 272 -3.72 17.38 26.60
N SER A 273 -4.58 18.13 27.27
CA SER A 273 -4.56 19.59 27.22
C SER A 273 -3.23 20.08 27.81
N LEU A 274 -2.38 20.58 26.92
CA LEU A 274 -1.02 21.06 27.21
C LEU A 274 -0.65 22.23 26.29
N GLU A 275 -1.11 22.18 25.05
CA GLU A 275 -0.65 23.02 23.94
C GLU A 275 -1.34 24.40 23.94
N LEU A 276 -2.67 24.40 24.07
CA LEU A 276 -3.50 25.61 24.03
C LEU A 276 -4.44 25.63 25.26
N PRO A 277 -4.46 26.71 26.05
CA PRO A 277 -5.29 26.79 27.26
C PRO A 277 -6.77 26.49 27.00
N GLY A 278 -7.33 25.54 27.75
CA GLY A 278 -8.74 25.14 27.66
C GLY A 278 -9.11 24.32 26.42
N LEU A 279 -8.13 23.93 25.60
CA LEU A 279 -8.35 23.10 24.42
C LEU A 279 -7.67 21.74 24.55
N ILE A 280 -8.34 20.69 24.06
CA ILE A 280 -7.79 19.34 23.91
C ILE A 280 -7.61 19.00 22.44
N LYS A 281 -6.53 18.31 22.10
CA LYS A 281 -6.24 17.90 20.73
C LYS A 281 -6.74 16.48 20.48
N ILE A 282 -7.63 16.33 19.51
CA ILE A 282 -8.26 15.05 19.15
C ILE A 282 -8.41 15.01 17.63
N ASN A 283 -7.81 14.02 16.98
CA ASN A 283 -7.62 14.00 15.52
C ASN A 283 -8.00 12.65 14.94
N TYR A 284 -8.31 12.65 13.64
CA TYR A 284 -8.45 11.45 12.85
C TYR A 284 -7.10 10.95 12.34
N ASP A 285 -6.85 9.66 12.42
CA ASP A 285 -5.67 9.02 11.81
C ASP A 285 -5.91 8.75 10.32
N GLY A 286 -5.67 9.78 9.50
CA GLY A 286 -5.80 9.70 8.05
C GLY A 286 -6.17 11.02 7.40
N GLY A 287 -6.63 10.94 6.15
CA GLY A 287 -7.06 12.09 5.35
C GLY A 287 -7.19 11.75 3.86
N PRO A 288 -7.82 12.62 3.06
CA PRO A 288 -7.88 12.42 1.61
C PRO A 288 -6.49 12.49 0.97
N ARG A 289 -6.34 11.82 -0.19
CA ARG A 289 -5.13 11.91 -1.02
C ARG A 289 -4.90 13.36 -1.48
N CYS A 290 -3.65 13.77 -1.55
CA CYS A 290 -3.29 15.10 -2.03
C CYS A 290 -1.97 15.11 -2.80
N ASP A 291 -1.78 16.15 -3.61
CA ASP A 291 -0.47 16.55 -4.11
C ASP A 291 0.16 17.55 -3.11
N PRO A 292 1.38 17.31 -2.62
CA PRO A 292 2.03 18.21 -1.66
C PRO A 292 2.32 19.63 -2.22
N ASP A 293 2.43 19.81 -3.53
CA ASP A 293 2.63 21.13 -4.17
C ASP A 293 1.30 21.87 -4.46
N GLY A 294 0.18 21.13 -4.52
CA GLY A 294 -1.11 21.65 -4.99
C GLY A 294 -2.27 21.51 -4.01
N ARG A 295 -2.01 21.18 -2.74
CA ARG A 295 -3.08 20.89 -1.78
C ARG A 295 -3.87 22.14 -1.38
N ASP A 296 -5.18 21.94 -1.19
CA ASP A 296 -6.07 22.94 -0.63
C ASP A 296 -5.88 23.04 0.90
N TRP A 297 -5.32 24.15 1.37
CA TRP A 297 -5.02 24.42 2.79
C TRP A 297 -6.26 24.76 3.63
N ALA A 298 -7.39 25.12 3.02
CA ALA A 298 -8.58 25.60 3.72
C ALA A 298 -9.66 24.52 3.87
N SER A 299 -9.95 23.77 2.81
CA SER A 299 -11.06 22.80 2.75
C SER A 299 -10.62 21.36 2.50
N GLY A 300 -9.34 21.12 2.24
CA GLY A 300 -8.83 19.83 1.78
C GLY A 300 -8.86 18.68 2.78
N GLY A 301 -9.41 18.86 3.98
CA GLY A 301 -9.54 17.81 5.01
C GLY A 301 -10.78 16.92 4.91
N GLY A 302 -11.75 17.22 4.04
CA GLY A 302 -13.01 16.47 3.95
C GLY A 302 -13.85 16.49 5.24
N ASP A 303 -14.64 15.44 5.50
CA ASP A 303 -15.45 15.28 6.74
C ASP A 303 -14.64 14.83 7.98
N VAL A 304 -13.31 15.04 7.99
CA VAL A 304 -12.46 14.60 9.12
C VAL A 304 -12.92 15.19 10.45
N ALA A 305 -13.29 16.48 10.48
CA ALA A 305 -13.80 17.11 11.70
C ALA A 305 -15.14 16.54 12.16
N GLY A 306 -16.06 16.21 11.24
CA GLY A 306 -17.35 15.63 11.59
C GLY A 306 -17.21 14.20 12.12
N ARG A 307 -16.30 13.40 11.54
CA ARG A 307 -15.95 12.06 12.07
C ARG A 307 -15.44 12.14 13.51
N VAL A 308 -14.51 13.06 13.79
CA VAL A 308 -13.97 13.24 15.15
C VAL A 308 -15.04 13.78 16.10
N ALA A 309 -15.91 14.70 15.67
CA ALA A 309 -17.02 15.20 16.50
C ALA A 309 -17.94 14.06 16.98
N ARG A 310 -18.33 13.14 16.07
CA ARG A 310 -19.15 11.97 16.42
C ARG A 310 -18.47 11.08 17.46
N TRP A 311 -17.16 10.85 17.30
CA TRP A 311 -16.39 10.10 18.27
C TRP A 311 -16.34 10.83 19.63
N ILE A 312 -16.16 12.16 19.66
CA ILE A 312 -16.18 12.93 20.90
C ILE A 312 -17.54 12.86 21.59
N GLU A 313 -18.64 12.96 20.83
CA GLU A 313 -20.01 12.88 21.36
C GLU A 313 -20.31 11.53 21.99
N GLU A 314 -19.70 10.46 21.50
CA GLU A 314 -19.87 9.11 22.03
C GLU A 314 -18.93 8.84 23.22
N PHE A 315 -17.65 9.20 23.10
CA PHE A 315 -16.61 8.81 24.07
C PHE A 315 -16.32 9.85 25.14
N MET A 316 -16.49 11.15 24.86
CA MET A 316 -16.18 12.24 25.80
C MET A 316 -17.30 13.30 25.93
N PRO A 317 -18.60 12.91 25.92
CA PRO A 317 -19.70 13.87 25.84
C PRO A 317 -19.73 14.89 26.98
N ASP A 318 -19.25 14.52 28.17
CA ASP A 318 -19.33 15.38 29.35
C ASP A 318 -18.11 16.29 29.54
N HIS A 319 -17.08 16.14 28.71
CA HIS A 319 -15.78 16.80 28.88
C HIS A 319 -15.40 17.71 27.72
N VAL A 320 -15.88 17.43 26.50
CA VAL A 320 -15.46 18.17 25.30
C VAL A 320 -16.69 18.67 24.55
N GLU A 321 -16.62 19.92 24.08
CA GLU A 321 -17.66 20.56 23.28
C GLU A 321 -17.42 20.34 21.78
N THR A 322 -18.43 19.77 21.10
CA THR A 322 -18.44 19.58 19.64
C THR A 322 -19.30 20.60 18.90
N ALA A 323 -20.20 21.28 19.61
CA ALA A 323 -21.07 22.31 19.06
C ALA A 323 -20.22 23.45 18.46
N GLY A 324 -20.43 23.77 17.19
CA GLY A 324 -19.62 24.75 16.46
C GLY A 324 -18.33 24.20 15.83
N GLY A 325 -17.99 22.92 16.07
CA GLY A 325 -16.81 22.26 15.53
C GLY A 325 -15.51 22.59 16.28
N PRO A 326 -14.35 22.15 15.76
CA PRO A 326 -13.07 22.39 16.42
C PRO A 326 -12.72 23.88 16.36
N VAL A 327 -12.18 24.39 17.47
CA VAL A 327 -11.75 25.78 17.67
C VAL A 327 -10.55 26.12 16.78
N VAL A 328 -9.63 25.16 16.62
CA VAL A 328 -8.47 25.30 15.73
C VAL A 328 -8.44 24.13 14.77
N ARG A 329 -8.18 24.44 13.50
CA ARG A 329 -7.95 23.49 12.41
C ARG A 329 -6.62 23.83 11.76
N GLN A 330 -5.67 22.90 11.80
CA GLN A 330 -4.36 23.10 11.20
C GLN A 330 -4.06 21.99 10.18
N PRO A 331 -3.85 22.32 8.90
CA PRO A 331 -3.51 21.35 7.87
C PRO A 331 -2.11 20.77 8.08
N CYS A 332 -1.93 19.48 7.79
CA CYS A 332 -0.67 18.73 7.90
C CYS A 332 -0.64 17.63 6.81
N MET A 333 0.46 16.90 6.64
CA MET A 333 0.54 15.78 5.71
C MET A 333 1.06 14.50 6.34
N TYR A 334 0.53 13.37 5.86
CA TYR A 334 1.18 12.07 5.98
C TYR A 334 1.79 11.66 4.64
N SER A 335 2.81 10.82 4.67
CA SER A 335 3.44 10.21 3.49
C SER A 335 3.32 8.71 3.64
N MET A 336 2.26 8.13 3.06
CA MET A 336 1.84 6.76 3.33
C MET A 336 2.47 5.77 2.37
N THR A 337 3.15 4.77 2.89
CA THR A 337 3.45 3.53 2.17
C THR A 337 2.23 2.60 2.19
N PRO A 338 2.12 1.63 1.26
CA PRO A 338 0.97 0.73 1.20
C PRO A 338 0.83 -0.16 2.46
N ASP A 339 1.95 -0.61 3.01
CA ASP A 339 2.06 -1.43 4.23
C ASP A 339 2.08 -0.61 5.53
N LYS A 340 2.13 0.73 5.39
CA LYS A 340 2.29 1.72 6.45
C LYS A 340 3.61 1.60 7.21
N ASP A 341 4.62 0.93 6.64
CA ASP A 341 5.98 0.87 7.21
C ASP A 341 6.93 1.91 6.62
N PHE A 342 8.04 2.16 7.31
CA PHE A 342 9.03 3.14 6.85
C PHE A 342 9.87 2.59 5.70
N VAL A 343 10.47 3.49 4.93
CA VAL A 343 11.54 3.19 3.99
C VAL A 343 12.84 3.71 4.57
N ILE A 344 13.80 2.81 4.86
CA ILE A 344 15.14 3.12 5.36
C ILE A 344 16.13 2.19 4.66
N ASP A 345 16.81 2.68 3.62
CA ASP A 345 17.73 1.87 2.83
C ASP A 345 18.68 2.71 1.96
N PHE A 346 19.61 2.05 1.29
CA PHE A 346 20.37 2.61 0.18
C PHE A 346 19.49 2.69 -1.08
N LEU A 347 19.61 3.79 -1.83
CA LEU A 347 18.88 3.97 -3.09
C LEU A 347 19.26 2.93 -4.14
N GLY A 348 20.51 2.45 -4.12
CA GLY A 348 21.00 1.45 -5.07
C GLY A 348 21.20 2.01 -6.48
N GLY A 349 21.11 1.15 -7.50
CA GLY A 349 21.32 1.54 -8.90
C GLY A 349 22.70 2.14 -9.14
N GLU A 350 22.77 3.22 -9.93
CA GLU A 350 24.03 3.94 -10.20
C GLU A 350 24.62 4.62 -8.95
N PHE A 351 23.79 4.88 -7.95
CA PHE A 351 24.20 5.48 -6.68
C PHE A 351 24.84 4.47 -5.73
N GLY A 352 24.52 3.18 -5.84
CA GLY A 352 24.98 2.16 -4.90
C GLY A 352 24.67 2.57 -3.46
N GLU A 353 25.69 2.63 -2.60
CA GLU A 353 25.57 3.06 -1.20
C GLU A 353 25.81 4.57 -1.00
N ASP A 354 25.93 5.37 -2.07
CA ASP A 354 26.24 6.80 -1.95
C ASP A 354 25.02 7.65 -1.60
N VAL A 355 23.81 7.12 -1.79
CA VAL A 355 22.55 7.77 -1.43
C VAL A 355 21.74 6.87 -0.50
N VAL A 356 21.36 7.40 0.66
CA VAL A 356 20.50 6.74 1.66
C VAL A 356 19.15 7.44 1.66
N VAL A 357 18.06 6.67 1.71
CA VAL A 357 16.68 7.18 1.71
C VAL A 357 16.01 6.88 3.05
N GLY A 358 15.43 7.90 3.66
CA GLY A 358 14.52 7.79 4.80
C GLY A 358 13.16 8.40 4.44
N ALA A 359 12.15 7.58 4.19
CA ALA A 359 10.86 8.04 3.67
C ALA A 359 9.67 7.20 4.15
N GLY A 360 8.46 7.55 3.69
CA GLY A 360 7.28 6.68 3.88
C GLY A 360 6.80 6.56 5.33
N PHE A 361 7.01 7.59 6.16
CA PHE A 361 6.81 7.49 7.61
C PHE A 361 5.35 7.37 8.09
N SER A 362 4.40 7.28 7.16
CA SER A 362 3.03 6.77 7.34
C SER A 362 2.27 7.35 8.55
N GLY A 363 2.47 8.64 8.81
CA GLY A 363 1.78 9.37 9.89
C GLY A 363 2.27 9.08 11.30
N HIS A 364 3.26 8.20 11.49
CA HIS A 364 3.70 7.79 12.83
C HIS A 364 5.22 7.83 13.07
N GLY A 365 6.02 8.40 12.15
CA GLY A 365 7.49 8.43 12.28
C GLY A 365 8.09 9.44 13.26
N PHE A 366 7.43 10.59 13.55
CA PHE A 366 8.08 11.68 14.31
C PHE A 366 8.71 11.23 15.63
N LYS A 367 8.01 10.35 16.38
CA LYS A 367 8.47 9.83 17.67
C LYS A 367 9.76 9.00 17.58
N MET A 368 10.03 8.40 16.41
CA MET A 368 11.25 7.64 16.13
C MET A 368 12.36 8.48 15.49
N GLY A 369 12.15 9.79 15.31
CA GLY A 369 13.08 10.70 14.64
C GLY A 369 14.55 10.52 15.01
N PRO A 370 14.93 10.54 16.30
CA PRO A 370 16.33 10.38 16.70
C PRO A 370 16.92 9.01 16.36
N ALA A 371 16.13 7.93 16.49
CA ALA A 371 16.56 6.59 16.12
C ALA A 371 16.78 6.48 14.60
N VAL A 372 15.81 6.94 13.81
CA VAL A 372 15.91 6.95 12.34
C VAL A 372 17.08 7.83 11.89
N GLY A 373 17.26 9.02 12.47
CA GLY A 373 18.37 9.91 12.15
C GLY A 373 19.72 9.28 12.43
N ARG A 374 19.88 8.60 13.57
CA ARG A 374 21.09 7.83 13.91
C ARG A 374 21.35 6.72 12.88
N ILE A 375 20.32 5.95 12.53
CA ILE A 375 20.40 4.87 11.53
C ILE A 375 20.85 5.41 10.17
N LEU A 376 20.20 6.48 9.68
CA LEU A 376 20.53 7.08 8.39
C LEU A 376 21.97 7.62 8.34
N ALA A 377 22.42 8.23 9.44
CA ALA A 377 23.80 8.71 9.55
C ALA A 377 24.82 7.56 9.56
N GLU A 378 24.53 6.45 10.25
CA GLU A 378 25.40 5.26 10.25
C GLU A 378 25.43 4.57 8.88
N LEU A 379 24.28 4.42 8.21
CA LEU A 379 24.24 3.89 6.85
C LEU A 379 25.09 4.75 5.90
N ALA A 380 24.97 6.08 5.98
CA ALA A 380 25.77 6.97 5.14
C ALA A 380 27.28 6.84 5.44
N ILE A 381 27.67 6.88 6.72
CA ILE A 381 29.09 6.96 7.11
C ILE A 381 29.79 5.59 7.08
N ASP A 382 29.13 4.53 7.56
CA ASP A 382 29.73 3.22 7.82
C ASP A 382 29.24 2.13 6.85
N GLY A 383 28.23 2.41 6.02
CA GLY A 383 27.59 1.40 5.15
C GLY A 383 26.67 0.42 5.91
N ASN A 384 26.56 0.55 7.24
CA ASN A 384 25.73 -0.30 8.09
C ASN A 384 25.28 0.46 9.35
N ALA A 385 24.21 0.01 10.01
CA ALA A 385 23.67 0.65 11.21
C ALA A 385 23.83 -0.22 12.46
N SER A 386 25.01 -0.16 13.08
CA SER A 386 25.35 -0.88 14.30
C SER A 386 24.40 -0.57 15.47
N THR A 387 23.98 0.69 15.65
CA THR A 387 23.06 1.08 16.74
C THR A 387 21.70 0.42 16.58
N ALA A 388 21.24 0.19 15.34
CA ALA A 388 20.01 -0.54 15.07
C ALA A 388 20.13 -1.99 15.55
N ALA A 389 21.22 -2.66 15.14
CA ALA A 389 21.48 -4.05 15.49
C ALA A 389 21.60 -4.26 17.00
N GLU A 390 22.36 -3.40 17.70
CA GLU A 390 22.51 -3.45 19.17
C GLU A 390 21.18 -3.20 19.89
N ALA A 391 20.30 -2.37 19.33
CA ALA A 391 18.98 -2.10 19.88
C ALA A 391 17.93 -3.17 19.53
N GLY A 392 18.26 -4.18 18.73
CA GLY A 392 17.32 -5.20 18.27
C GLY A 392 16.32 -4.68 17.22
N VAL A 393 16.70 -3.66 16.46
CA VAL A 393 15.91 -3.13 15.35
C VAL A 393 16.25 -3.89 14.07
N GLU A 394 15.28 -4.63 13.56
CA GLU A 394 15.41 -5.40 12.32
C GLU A 394 15.17 -4.49 11.10
N LEU A 395 16.25 -4.03 10.46
CA LEU A 395 16.14 -3.14 9.30
C LEU A 395 15.58 -3.82 8.03
N GLY A 396 15.52 -5.15 8.00
CA GLY A 396 14.97 -5.91 6.87
C GLY A 396 13.52 -5.53 6.52
N HIS A 397 12.71 -5.13 7.51
CA HIS A 397 11.32 -4.71 7.32
C HIS A 397 11.17 -3.33 6.65
N PHE A 398 12.24 -2.53 6.61
CA PHE A 398 12.22 -1.14 6.12
C PHE A 398 12.99 -0.96 4.81
N ARG A 399 13.53 -2.04 4.24
CA ARG A 399 14.30 -1.95 3.00
C ARG A 399 13.44 -1.39 1.89
N ILE A 400 14.09 -0.71 0.94
CA ILE A 400 13.40 -0.31 -0.27
C ILE A 400 12.80 -1.57 -0.85
N SER A 401 13.52 -2.71 -1.02
CA SER A 401 13.00 -4.01 -1.53
C SER A 401 11.71 -4.51 -0.87
N SER A 402 11.55 -4.35 0.44
CA SER A 402 10.30 -4.71 1.15
C SER A 402 9.14 -3.77 0.81
N THR A 403 9.42 -2.50 0.53
CA THR A 403 8.47 -1.50 0.02
C THR A 403 8.36 -1.52 -1.53
N LEU A 404 9.39 -2.05 -2.21
CA LEU A 404 9.67 -2.17 -3.67
C LEU A 404 8.98 -3.38 -4.27
N PHE A 405 8.18 -4.13 -3.50
CA PHE A 405 7.12 -4.95 -4.09
C PHE A 405 6.20 -4.13 -5.03
N LEU A 406 6.40 -2.80 -5.17
CA LEU A 406 5.81 -1.92 -6.17
C LEU A 406 6.74 -0.97 -6.97
N ALA A 407 8.07 -0.96 -6.82
CA ALA A 407 8.89 0.02 -7.57
C ALA A 407 9.40 -0.55 -8.90
N MET A 408 8.81 -0.07 -9.98
CA MET A 408 9.13 -0.40 -11.35
C MET A 408 10.49 0.22 -11.68
N ALA A 409 11.51 -0.61 -11.85
CA ALA A 409 12.71 -0.17 -12.56
C ALA A 409 12.39 -0.16 -14.06
N VAL A 410 12.33 1.01 -14.67
CA VAL A 410 12.51 1.16 -16.11
C VAL A 410 13.69 2.09 -16.33
N PRO A 411 14.79 1.56 -16.85
CA PRO A 411 15.21 1.96 -18.18
C PRO A 411 14.84 0.87 -19.17
N ALA A 412 14.53 1.28 -20.40
CA ALA A 412 14.45 0.37 -21.53
C ALA A 412 15.71 -0.51 -21.54
N ALA A 413 15.54 -1.83 -21.52
CA ALA A 413 16.60 -2.71 -21.95
C ALA A 413 16.98 -2.27 -23.38
N PRO A 414 18.21 -1.80 -23.63
CA PRO A 414 18.66 -1.62 -25.00
C PRO A 414 18.60 -2.99 -25.65
N VAL A 415 18.25 -3.02 -26.94
CA VAL A 415 18.44 -4.18 -27.81
C VAL A 415 19.82 -4.78 -27.53
N THR A 416 19.85 -5.88 -26.78
CA THR A 416 21.09 -6.60 -26.50
C THR A 416 21.57 -7.15 -27.83
N ALA A 417 22.72 -6.67 -28.30
CA ALA A 417 23.35 -7.12 -29.52
C ALA A 417 23.47 -8.66 -29.50
N GLY A 418 22.68 -9.35 -30.31
CA GLY A 418 22.67 -10.82 -30.41
C GLY A 418 21.31 -11.50 -30.34
N HIS A 419 20.24 -10.81 -29.92
CA HIS A 419 18.89 -11.38 -29.84
C HIS A 419 17.97 -10.90 -30.97
N ARG A 420 17.10 -11.79 -31.45
CA ARG A 420 16.17 -11.53 -32.58
C ARG A 420 15.00 -10.62 -32.22
N PHE A 421 14.52 -10.69 -30.98
CA PHE A 421 13.38 -9.95 -30.44
C PHE A 421 13.77 -9.22 -29.16
N ASP A 422 13.07 -8.14 -28.83
CA ASP A 422 13.24 -7.41 -27.56
C ASP A 422 12.94 -8.33 -26.37
N TYR A 423 11.88 -9.13 -26.48
CA TYR A 423 11.42 -10.06 -25.46
C TYR A 423 11.14 -11.45 -26.03
N ASP A 424 11.28 -12.48 -25.20
CA ASP A 424 10.90 -13.84 -25.57
C ASP A 424 9.38 -14.02 -25.39
N VAL A 425 8.82 -13.43 -24.33
CA VAL A 425 7.37 -13.44 -24.07
C VAL A 425 6.88 -12.04 -23.70
N ILE A 426 5.92 -11.52 -24.44
CA ILE A 426 5.16 -10.33 -24.07
C ILE A 426 3.81 -10.76 -23.50
N VAL A 427 3.47 -10.32 -22.29
CA VAL A 427 2.20 -10.59 -21.61
C VAL A 427 1.39 -9.30 -21.57
N VAL A 428 0.17 -9.32 -22.07
CA VAL A 428 -0.73 -8.16 -22.14
C VAL A 428 -1.87 -8.33 -21.14
N GLY A 429 -1.92 -7.42 -20.15
CA GLY A 429 -2.87 -7.37 -19.03
C GLY A 429 -2.24 -7.89 -17.73
N ALA A 430 -1.97 -7.01 -16.76
CA ALA A 430 -1.32 -7.34 -15.49
C ALA A 430 -2.30 -7.68 -14.35
N GLY A 431 -3.48 -8.21 -14.72
CA GLY A 431 -4.33 -8.91 -13.75
C GLY A 431 -3.66 -10.18 -13.22
N ILE A 432 -4.38 -10.94 -12.38
CA ILE A 432 -3.80 -12.13 -11.75
C ILE A 432 -3.24 -13.14 -12.76
N MET A 433 -3.94 -13.34 -13.89
CA MET A 433 -3.55 -14.30 -14.92
C MET A 433 -2.23 -13.92 -15.60
N GLY A 434 -2.13 -12.66 -16.05
CA GLY A 434 -0.93 -12.17 -16.71
C GLY A 434 0.25 -12.02 -15.76
N SER A 435 0.00 -11.63 -14.51
CA SER A 435 1.05 -11.58 -13.48
C SER A 435 1.62 -12.97 -13.20
N CYS A 436 0.77 -13.99 -13.05
CA CYS A 436 1.21 -15.38 -12.90
C CYS A 436 1.93 -15.90 -14.16
N ALA A 437 1.44 -15.57 -15.36
CA ALA A 437 2.08 -15.97 -16.62
C ALA A 437 3.46 -15.33 -16.79
N ALA A 438 3.58 -14.04 -16.46
CA ALA A 438 4.85 -13.33 -16.52
C ALA A 438 5.86 -13.91 -15.52
N HIS A 439 5.41 -14.20 -14.29
CA HIS A 439 6.22 -14.88 -13.30
C HIS A 439 6.67 -16.27 -13.79
N ALA A 440 5.76 -17.09 -14.30
CA ALA A 440 6.10 -18.44 -14.78
C ALA A 440 7.08 -18.42 -15.97
N ALA A 441 6.93 -17.47 -16.89
CA ALA A 441 7.87 -17.29 -18.00
C ALA A 441 9.25 -16.81 -17.53
N ALA A 442 9.30 -15.78 -16.69
CA ALA A 442 10.55 -15.23 -16.16
C ALA A 442 11.29 -16.23 -15.27
N SER A 443 10.57 -17.02 -14.46
CA SER A 443 11.14 -18.12 -13.65
C SER A 443 11.85 -19.19 -14.50
N ARG A 444 11.51 -19.29 -15.79
CA ARG A 444 12.18 -20.17 -16.76
C ARG A 444 13.29 -19.46 -17.56
N GLY A 445 13.64 -18.23 -17.18
CA GLY A 445 14.70 -17.43 -17.79
C GLY A 445 14.29 -16.71 -19.07
N ALA A 446 13.00 -16.64 -19.39
CA ALA A 446 12.52 -15.88 -20.54
C ALA A 446 12.66 -14.37 -20.28
N ARG A 447 13.09 -13.61 -21.29
CA ARG A 447 13.00 -12.15 -21.25
C ARG A 447 11.53 -11.77 -21.39
N THR A 448 10.92 -11.38 -20.29
CA THR A 448 9.47 -11.18 -20.22
C THR A 448 9.12 -9.71 -20.07
N LEU A 449 8.14 -9.24 -20.84
CA LEU A 449 7.51 -7.92 -20.70
C LEU A 449 6.05 -8.10 -20.28
N LEU A 450 5.62 -7.48 -19.18
CA LEU A 450 4.24 -7.45 -18.73
C LEU A 450 3.67 -6.03 -18.88
N LEU A 451 2.62 -5.88 -19.68
CA LEU A 451 2.00 -4.59 -19.99
C LEU A 451 0.62 -4.45 -19.35
N GLU A 452 0.35 -3.33 -18.68
CA GLU A 452 -0.95 -2.95 -18.12
C GLU A 452 -1.39 -1.60 -18.65
N ARG A 453 -2.65 -1.50 -19.08
CA ARG A 453 -3.25 -0.27 -19.63
C ARG A 453 -3.38 0.82 -18.57
N PHE A 454 -3.64 0.45 -17.32
CA PHE A 454 -3.88 1.37 -16.21
C PHE A 454 -2.73 1.37 -15.21
N ASP A 455 -2.87 2.08 -14.09
CA ASP A 455 -1.99 1.88 -12.93
C ASP A 455 -2.03 0.42 -12.46
N LEU A 456 -0.91 -0.11 -11.94
CA LEU A 456 -0.94 -1.41 -11.26
C LEU A 456 -1.92 -1.36 -10.08
N LEU A 457 -2.63 -2.48 -9.87
CA LEU A 457 -3.67 -2.60 -8.83
C LEU A 457 -4.86 -1.63 -8.97
N HIS A 458 -5.12 -1.11 -10.18
CA HIS A 458 -6.30 -0.27 -10.45
C HIS A 458 -7.65 -0.98 -10.19
N GLY A 459 -8.68 -0.19 -9.88
CA GLY A 459 -10.05 -0.66 -9.62
C GLY A 459 -10.95 -0.82 -10.85
N LEU A 460 -10.40 -0.79 -12.07
CA LEU A 460 -11.24 -0.79 -13.30
C LEU A 460 -11.47 -2.22 -13.84
N GLY A 461 -10.62 -3.18 -13.50
CA GLY A 461 -10.69 -4.57 -14.01
C GLY A 461 -11.54 -5.54 -13.18
N SER A 462 -11.15 -6.82 -13.15
CA SER A 462 -11.80 -7.87 -12.34
C SER A 462 -10.90 -8.48 -11.26
N SER A 463 -9.62 -8.09 -11.25
CA SER A 463 -8.61 -8.59 -10.30
C SER A 463 -8.48 -7.72 -9.04
N HIS A 464 -9.28 -6.66 -8.92
CA HIS A 464 -9.22 -5.70 -7.81
C HIS A 464 -10.10 -6.08 -6.61
N GLY A 465 -10.09 -5.26 -5.56
CA GLY A 465 -10.85 -5.48 -4.33
C GLY A 465 -10.11 -6.40 -3.35
N GLU A 466 -10.71 -6.61 -2.18
CA GLU A 466 -9.95 -7.15 -1.05
C GLU A 466 -9.90 -8.68 -1.04
N SER A 467 -11.03 -9.36 -1.25
CA SER A 467 -11.10 -10.81 -1.07
C SER A 467 -11.63 -11.62 -2.27
N ARG A 468 -11.22 -12.89 -2.37
CA ARG A 468 -11.79 -13.92 -3.25
C ARG A 468 -11.98 -15.23 -2.50
N THR A 469 -13.08 -15.94 -2.76
CA THR A 469 -13.27 -17.31 -2.29
C THR A 469 -12.36 -18.27 -3.05
N ILE A 470 -11.65 -19.15 -2.34
CA ILE A 470 -11.01 -20.37 -2.86
C ILE A 470 -11.73 -21.59 -2.31
N ARG A 471 -12.08 -22.53 -3.19
CA ARG A 471 -12.82 -23.75 -2.89
C ARG A 471 -12.39 -24.87 -3.82
N ASP A 472 -12.64 -26.11 -3.43
CA ASP A 472 -12.31 -27.30 -4.22
C ASP A 472 -13.54 -27.84 -4.97
N ALA A 473 -14.74 -27.43 -4.56
CA ALA A 473 -16.01 -27.86 -5.15
C ALA A 473 -16.40 -26.97 -6.34
N TYR A 474 -16.55 -27.59 -7.52
CA TYR A 474 -17.07 -26.98 -8.75
C TYR A 474 -18.04 -27.93 -9.43
N ALA A 475 -18.99 -27.35 -10.18
CA ALA A 475 -19.77 -28.10 -11.13
C ALA A 475 -18.85 -28.52 -12.29
N GLY A 476 -18.77 -29.83 -12.56
CA GLY A 476 -17.96 -30.41 -13.63
C GLY A 476 -16.58 -30.93 -13.18
N ALA A 477 -16.22 -32.11 -13.67
CA ALA A 477 -14.99 -32.84 -13.29
C ALA A 477 -13.67 -32.15 -13.74
N ARG A 478 -13.75 -31.10 -14.56
CA ARG A 478 -12.62 -30.42 -15.22
C ARG A 478 -11.85 -29.43 -14.34
N TYR A 479 -12.50 -28.82 -13.34
CA TYR A 479 -11.85 -27.83 -12.47
C TYR A 479 -11.06 -28.40 -11.30
N PRO A 480 -11.47 -29.48 -10.60
CA PRO A 480 -10.76 -29.97 -9.43
C PRO A 480 -9.26 -30.25 -9.65
N PRO A 481 -8.81 -30.86 -10.77
CA PRO A 481 -7.37 -31.00 -11.05
C PRO A 481 -6.63 -29.66 -11.12
N MET A 482 -7.25 -28.65 -11.77
CA MET A 482 -6.69 -27.31 -11.90
C MET A 482 -6.66 -26.55 -10.57
N VAL A 483 -7.66 -26.73 -9.69
CA VAL A 483 -7.63 -26.17 -8.33
C VAL A 483 -6.45 -26.71 -7.55
N ARG A 484 -6.25 -28.03 -7.57
CA ARG A 484 -5.17 -28.68 -6.82
C ARG A 484 -3.80 -28.21 -7.30
N LEU A 485 -3.64 -28.07 -8.62
CA LEU A 485 -2.45 -27.46 -9.19
C LEU A 485 -2.27 -26.01 -8.72
N ALA A 486 -3.32 -25.20 -8.78
CA ALA A 486 -3.27 -23.81 -8.35
C ALA A 486 -2.89 -23.68 -6.88
N ARG A 487 -3.43 -24.52 -5.99
CA ARG A 487 -3.10 -24.53 -4.55
C ARG A 487 -1.62 -24.81 -4.30
N ARG A 488 -1.03 -25.78 -5.01
CA ARG A 488 0.42 -26.04 -4.89
C ARG A 488 1.23 -24.81 -5.28
N LEU A 489 0.89 -24.23 -6.44
CA LEU A 489 1.61 -23.06 -6.95
C LEU A 489 1.38 -21.78 -6.11
N TRP A 490 0.24 -21.65 -5.44
CA TRP A 490 0.02 -20.63 -4.41
C TRP A 490 1.01 -20.83 -3.26
N ALA A 491 1.06 -22.03 -2.68
CA ALA A 491 1.94 -22.34 -1.57
C ALA A 491 3.43 -22.15 -1.94
N ASP A 492 3.83 -22.53 -3.14
CA ASP A 492 5.19 -22.34 -3.64
C ASP A 492 5.55 -20.84 -3.74
N ALA A 493 4.65 -20.03 -4.31
CA ALA A 493 4.86 -18.58 -4.43
C ALA A 493 4.91 -17.89 -3.05
N GLU A 494 4.03 -18.27 -2.12
CA GLU A 494 4.01 -17.76 -0.74
C GLU A 494 5.28 -18.10 0.03
N ALA A 495 5.79 -19.33 -0.14
CA ALA A 495 7.03 -19.78 0.47
C ALA A 495 8.24 -18.99 -0.06
N GLU A 496 8.22 -18.61 -1.34
CA GLU A 496 9.27 -17.80 -1.96
C GLU A 496 9.34 -16.38 -1.39
N VAL A 497 8.19 -15.73 -1.20
CA VAL A 497 8.14 -14.35 -0.66
C VAL A 497 8.15 -14.28 0.87
N GLY A 498 7.98 -15.40 1.58
CA GLY A 498 7.88 -15.43 3.04
C GLY A 498 6.64 -14.72 3.60
N SER A 499 5.55 -14.66 2.82
CA SER A 499 4.30 -13.99 3.20
C SER A 499 3.08 -14.80 2.74
N THR A 500 1.91 -14.54 3.34
CA THR A 500 0.69 -15.32 3.10
C THR A 500 -0.37 -14.49 2.38
N ALA A 501 -0.73 -14.88 1.17
CA ALA A 501 -1.84 -14.34 0.36
C ALA A 501 -3.12 -15.19 0.48
N VAL A 502 -3.00 -16.45 0.87
CA VAL A 502 -4.05 -17.46 1.05
C VAL A 502 -4.19 -17.78 2.53
N SER A 503 -5.27 -17.34 3.17
CA SER A 503 -5.53 -17.72 4.55
C SER A 503 -6.28 -19.05 4.59
N GLU A 504 -5.57 -20.15 4.86
CA GLU A 504 -6.21 -21.46 5.13
C GLU A 504 -7.05 -21.42 6.41
N HIS A 505 -6.63 -20.62 7.40
CA HIS A 505 -7.41 -20.34 8.62
C HIS A 505 -8.59 -19.38 8.38
N GLY A 506 -8.66 -18.74 7.21
CA GLY A 506 -9.65 -17.74 6.83
C GLY A 506 -10.94 -18.28 6.21
N GLY A 507 -11.24 -19.59 6.35
CA GLY A 507 -12.44 -20.20 5.74
C GLY A 507 -12.38 -20.31 4.20
N GLY A 508 -11.17 -20.28 3.61
CA GLY A 508 -10.98 -20.36 2.16
C GLY A 508 -11.04 -19.00 1.46
N VAL A 509 -10.32 -18.00 1.98
CA VAL A 509 -10.28 -16.63 1.42
C VAL A 509 -8.85 -16.26 0.97
N LEU A 510 -8.76 -15.68 -0.22
CA LEU A 510 -7.57 -15.08 -0.81
C LEU A 510 -7.65 -13.56 -0.71
N ASN A 511 -6.55 -12.89 -0.34
CA ASN A 511 -6.45 -11.44 -0.52
C ASN A 511 -6.09 -11.12 -1.98
N ALA A 512 -7.01 -10.51 -2.72
CA ALA A 512 -6.89 -10.37 -4.17
C ALA A 512 -5.80 -9.36 -4.57
N ALA A 513 -5.74 -8.22 -3.88
CA ALA A 513 -4.74 -7.18 -4.16
C ALA A 513 -3.33 -7.66 -3.81
N GLU A 514 -3.16 -8.28 -2.64
CA GLU A 514 -1.85 -8.83 -2.23
C GLU A 514 -1.40 -9.97 -3.15
N ALA A 515 -2.33 -10.82 -3.58
CA ALA A 515 -2.04 -11.89 -4.53
C ALA A 515 -1.51 -11.38 -5.88
N VAL A 516 -2.16 -10.38 -6.48
CA VAL A 516 -1.68 -9.79 -7.75
C VAL A 516 -0.32 -9.13 -7.56
N LYS A 517 -0.18 -8.35 -6.48
CA LYS A 517 1.07 -7.66 -6.12
C LYS A 517 2.23 -8.64 -5.94
N MET A 518 1.99 -9.75 -5.23
CA MET A 518 2.97 -10.81 -5.00
C MET A 518 3.50 -11.36 -6.33
N PHE A 519 2.61 -11.73 -7.27
CA PHE A 519 3.06 -12.28 -8.55
C PHE A 519 3.72 -11.26 -9.47
N GLN A 520 3.31 -9.99 -9.43
CA GLN A 520 4.01 -8.92 -10.17
C GLN A 520 5.43 -8.74 -9.65
N ALA A 521 5.62 -8.74 -8.34
CA ALA A 521 6.94 -8.62 -7.72
C ALA A 521 7.81 -9.85 -7.98
N LEU A 522 7.26 -11.06 -7.85
CA LEU A 522 7.97 -12.29 -8.21
C LEU A 522 8.41 -12.28 -9.69
N ALA A 523 7.54 -11.82 -10.61
CA ALA A 523 7.93 -11.69 -12.01
C ALA A 523 9.13 -10.74 -12.18
N VAL A 524 9.11 -9.59 -11.51
CA VAL A 524 10.22 -8.62 -11.54
C VAL A 524 11.50 -9.20 -10.94
N GLU A 525 11.40 -9.91 -9.81
CA GLU A 525 12.53 -10.58 -9.17
C GLU A 525 13.20 -11.59 -10.12
N LYS A 526 12.41 -12.26 -10.96
CA LYS A 526 12.89 -13.18 -11.99
C LYS A 526 13.35 -12.49 -13.28
N GLY A 527 13.34 -11.17 -13.33
CA GLY A 527 13.85 -10.37 -14.44
C GLY A 527 12.79 -9.95 -15.48
N ALA A 528 11.50 -10.10 -15.19
CA ALA A 528 10.46 -9.52 -16.03
C ALA A 528 10.44 -7.99 -15.93
N VAL A 529 10.25 -7.32 -17.06
CA VAL A 529 9.95 -5.89 -17.11
C VAL A 529 8.43 -5.73 -17.00
N VAL A 530 7.94 -4.99 -16.01
CA VAL A 530 6.52 -4.65 -15.89
C VAL A 530 6.35 -3.18 -16.28
N ARG A 531 5.31 -2.85 -17.04
CA ARG A 531 4.96 -1.47 -17.41
C ARG A 531 3.47 -1.24 -17.26
N ASP A 532 3.12 -0.20 -16.51
CA ASP A 532 1.74 0.24 -16.32
C ASP A 532 1.46 1.45 -17.21
N LYS A 533 0.20 1.90 -17.28
CA LYS A 533 -0.23 2.99 -18.18
C LYS A 533 0.17 2.79 -19.65
N THR A 534 0.34 1.54 -20.05
CA THR A 534 0.85 1.11 -21.34
C THR A 534 -0.24 0.32 -22.04
N GLU A 535 -1.20 1.03 -22.64
CA GLU A 535 -2.30 0.41 -23.37
C GLU A 535 -1.79 -0.21 -24.68
N VAL A 536 -1.94 -1.52 -24.82
CA VAL A 536 -1.75 -2.20 -26.11
C VAL A 536 -2.98 -1.99 -26.97
N VAL A 537 -2.78 -1.41 -28.15
CA VAL A 537 -3.85 -1.13 -29.12
C VAL A 537 -3.77 -2.00 -30.36
N ASP A 538 -2.62 -2.62 -30.61
CA ASP A 538 -2.38 -3.41 -31.81
C ASP A 538 -1.35 -4.53 -31.57
N ILE A 539 -1.59 -5.69 -32.20
CA ILE A 539 -0.73 -6.87 -32.17
C ILE A 539 -0.70 -7.40 -33.61
N ARG A 540 0.49 -7.41 -34.21
CA ARG A 540 0.69 -7.86 -35.60
C ARG A 540 1.71 -8.98 -35.65
N LYS A 541 1.61 -9.81 -36.69
CA LYS A 541 2.66 -10.77 -37.01
C LYS A 541 3.97 -10.04 -37.33
N GLY A 542 5.09 -10.60 -36.89
CA GLY A 542 6.41 -10.13 -37.29
C GLY A 542 6.63 -10.18 -38.81
N PRO A 543 7.63 -9.46 -39.34
CA PRO A 543 7.95 -9.45 -40.77
C PRO A 543 8.09 -10.87 -41.36
N GLU A 544 7.79 -11.04 -42.65
CA GLU A 544 7.91 -12.33 -43.32
C GLU A 544 9.34 -12.89 -43.21
N GLY A 545 9.44 -14.15 -42.76
CA GLY A 545 10.73 -14.82 -42.50
C GLY A 545 11.30 -14.55 -41.09
N GLU A 546 10.77 -13.58 -40.35
CA GLU A 546 11.21 -13.23 -38.99
C GLU A 546 10.39 -13.91 -37.88
N GLY A 547 9.13 -14.29 -38.13
CA GLY A 547 8.27 -14.92 -37.12
C GLY A 547 7.99 -14.01 -35.90
N GLY A 548 7.24 -14.50 -34.91
CA GLY A 548 6.92 -13.75 -33.70
C GLY A 548 5.89 -12.63 -33.90
N VAL A 549 5.87 -11.68 -32.96
CA VAL A 549 4.86 -10.62 -32.88
C VAL A 549 5.46 -9.23 -32.71
N VAL A 550 4.71 -8.23 -33.17
CA VAL A 550 4.94 -6.81 -32.93
C VAL A 550 3.75 -6.27 -32.14
N VAL A 551 4.01 -5.71 -30.96
CA VAL A 551 3.00 -5.17 -30.04
C VAL A 551 3.14 -3.66 -30.00
N ALA A 552 2.09 -2.92 -30.36
CA ALA A 552 2.09 -1.46 -30.37
C ALA A 552 1.12 -0.87 -29.34
N THR A 553 1.54 0.26 -28.77
CA THR A 553 0.84 0.94 -27.67
C THR A 553 0.13 2.21 -28.12
N SER A 554 -0.83 2.70 -27.33
CA SER A 554 -1.51 3.98 -27.59
C SER A 554 -0.56 5.19 -27.55
N ALA A 555 0.58 5.06 -26.86
CA ALA A 555 1.63 6.08 -26.80
C ALA A 555 2.58 6.06 -28.02
N GLY A 556 2.39 5.11 -28.95
CA GLY A 556 3.25 4.95 -30.13
C GLY A 556 4.51 4.12 -29.91
N GLU A 557 4.70 3.54 -28.71
CA GLU A 557 5.79 2.60 -28.45
C GLU A 557 5.51 1.26 -29.13
N VAL A 558 6.58 0.58 -29.55
CA VAL A 558 6.53 -0.70 -30.26
C VAL A 558 7.52 -1.68 -29.62
N PHE A 559 7.06 -2.89 -29.34
CA PHE A 559 7.86 -3.99 -28.80
C PHE A 559 7.80 -5.19 -29.72
N THR A 560 8.92 -5.91 -29.85
CA THR A 560 8.99 -7.18 -30.57
C THR A 560 9.11 -8.35 -29.60
N GLY A 561 8.32 -9.40 -29.83
CA GLY A 561 8.25 -10.58 -28.98
C GLY A 561 8.32 -11.86 -29.80
N ALA A 562 8.98 -12.91 -29.29
CA ALA A 562 8.85 -14.23 -29.93
C ALA A 562 7.42 -14.77 -29.78
N LYS A 563 6.78 -14.50 -28.65
CA LYS A 563 5.43 -14.94 -28.29
C LYS A 563 4.66 -13.85 -27.55
N CYS A 564 3.33 -13.87 -27.67
CA CYS A 564 2.42 -12.99 -26.94
C CYS A 564 1.41 -13.80 -26.12
N VAL A 565 1.21 -13.45 -24.85
CA VAL A 565 0.11 -13.94 -24.01
C VAL A 565 -0.88 -12.80 -23.80
N VAL A 566 -2.17 -13.02 -24.10
CA VAL A 566 -3.22 -12.01 -23.95
C VAL A 566 -4.18 -12.40 -22.82
N THR A 567 -4.21 -11.59 -21.77
CA THR A 567 -5.02 -11.78 -20.55
C THR A 567 -5.71 -10.48 -20.09
N VAL A 568 -6.17 -9.66 -21.04
CA VAL A 568 -6.75 -8.32 -20.81
C VAL A 568 -8.21 -8.31 -20.27
N GLY A 569 -8.68 -9.43 -19.74
CA GLY A 569 -9.98 -9.54 -19.06
C GLY A 569 -11.17 -9.09 -19.93
N ALA A 570 -11.95 -8.14 -19.42
CA ALA A 570 -13.17 -7.64 -20.08
C ALA A 570 -12.93 -7.00 -21.46
N TRP A 571 -11.70 -6.53 -21.73
CA TRP A 571 -11.32 -5.92 -23.01
C TRP A 571 -10.91 -6.94 -24.08
N THR A 572 -10.82 -8.24 -23.75
CA THR A 572 -10.26 -9.26 -24.66
C THR A 572 -11.01 -9.31 -25.98
N ARG A 573 -12.35 -9.29 -25.96
CA ARG A 573 -13.16 -9.29 -27.18
C ARG A 573 -12.84 -8.10 -28.08
N LYS A 574 -12.70 -6.90 -27.49
CA LYS A 574 -12.41 -5.66 -28.24
C LYS A 574 -11.02 -5.73 -28.89
N LEU A 575 -10.00 -6.10 -28.10
CA LEU A 575 -8.63 -6.19 -28.58
C LEU A 575 -8.50 -7.25 -29.69
N ILE A 576 -8.96 -8.48 -29.44
CA ILE A 576 -8.84 -9.59 -30.40
C ILE A 576 -9.63 -9.34 -31.68
N LYS A 577 -10.82 -8.75 -31.59
CA LYS A 577 -11.59 -8.35 -32.78
C LYS A 577 -10.86 -7.29 -33.61
N SER A 578 -10.19 -6.35 -32.93
CA SER A 578 -9.41 -5.30 -33.60
C SER A 578 -8.17 -5.84 -34.30
N VAL A 579 -7.41 -6.72 -33.64
CA VAL A 579 -6.08 -7.16 -34.12
C VAL A 579 -6.12 -8.39 -35.02
N ALA A 580 -7.13 -9.26 -34.88
CA ALA A 580 -7.22 -10.52 -35.60
C ALA A 580 -8.54 -10.71 -36.38
N GLY A 581 -9.48 -9.76 -36.26
CA GLY A 581 -10.81 -9.90 -36.86
C GLY A 581 -11.68 -11.01 -36.24
N VAL A 582 -11.24 -11.65 -35.15
CA VAL A 582 -11.94 -12.75 -34.48
C VAL A 582 -12.86 -12.19 -33.38
N ASP A 583 -14.15 -12.46 -33.49
CA ASP A 583 -15.14 -12.05 -32.49
C ASP A 583 -15.35 -13.16 -31.45
N LEU A 584 -14.55 -13.13 -30.37
CA LEU A 584 -14.65 -14.11 -29.29
C LEU A 584 -15.98 -13.95 -28.52
N PRO A 585 -16.66 -15.05 -28.14
CA PRO A 585 -17.93 -15.01 -27.43
C PRO A 585 -17.72 -14.67 -25.95
N ILE A 586 -17.26 -13.45 -25.65
CA ILE A 586 -17.09 -12.93 -24.31
C ILE A 586 -18.02 -11.73 -24.13
N GLN A 587 -18.90 -11.79 -23.14
CA GLN A 587 -19.75 -10.68 -22.75
C GLN A 587 -19.32 -10.15 -21.37
N PRO A 588 -18.77 -8.94 -21.29
CA PRO A 588 -18.60 -8.26 -20.02
C PRO A 588 -19.95 -8.03 -19.35
N LEU A 589 -20.07 -8.42 -18.09
CA LEU A 589 -21.21 -8.13 -17.23
C LEU A 589 -20.76 -7.16 -16.13
N HIS A 590 -21.58 -6.15 -15.88
CA HIS A 590 -21.42 -5.28 -14.73
C HIS A 590 -21.96 -6.00 -13.49
N THR A 591 -21.11 -6.20 -12.48
CA THR A 591 -21.49 -6.86 -11.22
C THR A 591 -21.16 -5.95 -10.04
N MET A 592 -21.77 -6.22 -8.89
CA MET A 592 -21.63 -5.40 -7.69
C MET A 592 -21.12 -6.25 -6.53
N VAL A 593 -20.11 -5.72 -5.83
CA VAL A 593 -19.72 -6.24 -4.52
C VAL A 593 -20.50 -5.48 -3.46
N LEU A 594 -21.23 -6.21 -2.63
CA LEU A 594 -22.16 -5.69 -1.64
C LEU A 594 -21.71 -6.09 -0.23
N TYR A 595 -21.63 -5.11 0.66
CA TYR A 595 -21.41 -5.33 2.09
C TYR A 595 -22.69 -5.02 2.84
N TRP A 596 -23.10 -5.96 3.67
CA TRP A 596 -24.34 -5.91 4.43
C TRP A 596 -24.03 -5.78 5.90
N ARG A 597 -24.83 -4.99 6.62
CA ARG A 597 -24.67 -4.83 8.06
C ARG A 597 -25.04 -6.13 8.76
N ILE A 598 -24.16 -6.60 9.64
CA ILE A 598 -24.46 -7.71 10.55
C ILE A 598 -25.29 -7.15 11.69
N LYS A 599 -26.32 -7.88 12.10
CA LYS A 599 -27.19 -7.46 13.20
C LYS A 599 -26.41 -7.46 14.52
N PRO A 600 -26.64 -6.48 15.41
CA PRO A 600 -25.95 -6.39 16.68
C PRO A 600 -26.02 -7.69 17.49
N GLY A 601 -24.87 -8.13 18.00
CA GLY A 601 -24.72 -9.36 18.78
C GLY A 601 -24.28 -10.58 17.97
N HIS A 602 -24.29 -10.51 16.63
CA HIS A 602 -23.92 -11.61 15.73
C HIS A 602 -22.58 -11.38 15.01
N GLU A 603 -21.91 -10.25 15.23
CA GLU A 603 -20.71 -9.84 14.49
C GLU A 603 -19.57 -10.86 14.61
N SER A 604 -19.36 -11.40 15.81
CA SER A 604 -18.31 -12.41 16.05
C SER A 604 -18.64 -13.75 15.39
N GLU A 605 -19.92 -14.10 15.24
CA GLU A 605 -20.36 -15.41 14.75
C GLU A 605 -20.09 -15.60 13.25
N LEU A 606 -20.08 -14.51 12.49
CA LEU A 606 -19.90 -14.53 11.03
C LEU A 606 -18.44 -14.31 10.60
N THR A 607 -17.50 -14.34 11.54
CA THR A 607 -16.06 -14.18 11.26
C THR A 607 -15.40 -15.49 10.86
N ALA A 608 -14.29 -15.39 10.12
CA ALA A 608 -13.48 -16.56 9.83
C ALA A 608 -12.91 -17.22 11.09
N ASP A 609 -12.54 -16.43 12.11
CA ASP A 609 -12.02 -16.92 13.39
C ASP A 609 -13.04 -17.74 14.18
N ALA A 610 -14.33 -17.43 14.04
CA ALA A 610 -15.42 -18.23 14.57
C ALA A 610 -15.71 -19.51 13.76
N GLY A 611 -14.96 -19.75 12.68
CA GLY A 611 -15.15 -20.88 11.77
C GLY A 611 -16.29 -20.67 10.77
N PHE A 612 -16.77 -19.44 10.58
CA PHE A 612 -17.79 -19.18 9.57
C PHE A 612 -17.21 -19.44 8.16
N PRO A 613 -17.91 -20.18 7.28
CA PRO A 613 -17.33 -20.62 6.02
C PRO A 613 -17.48 -19.56 4.92
N THR A 614 -16.64 -19.66 3.89
CA THR A 614 -17.06 -19.17 2.58
C THR A 614 -18.18 -20.06 2.03
N PHE A 615 -19.14 -19.49 1.30
CA PHE A 615 -20.22 -20.29 0.73
C PHE A 615 -20.63 -19.81 -0.67
N ALA A 616 -21.24 -20.74 -1.40
CA ALA A 616 -21.88 -20.55 -2.68
C ALA A 616 -23.25 -21.25 -2.63
N SER A 617 -24.32 -20.50 -2.82
CA SER A 617 -25.69 -20.99 -2.93
C SER A 617 -26.08 -21.03 -4.40
N TYR A 618 -26.36 -22.22 -4.92
CA TYR A 618 -26.74 -22.47 -6.31
C TYR A 618 -28.26 -22.53 -6.49
N CYS A 619 -29.01 -21.64 -5.85
CA CYS A 619 -30.44 -21.56 -6.07
C CYS A 619 -30.69 -21.01 -7.48
N ASP A 620 -31.61 -21.57 -8.27
CA ASP A 620 -32.05 -20.94 -9.52
C ASP A 620 -33.20 -19.97 -9.18
N PRO A 621 -33.15 -18.67 -9.54
CA PRO A 621 -32.17 -17.95 -10.39
C PRO A 621 -31.09 -17.18 -9.62
N GLN A 622 -30.83 -17.56 -8.38
CA GLN A 622 -29.95 -16.89 -7.42
C GLN A 622 -28.66 -17.66 -7.13
N PHE A 623 -27.63 -17.48 -7.98
CA PHE A 623 -26.28 -17.87 -7.59
C PHE A 623 -25.70 -16.79 -6.66
N VAL A 624 -25.79 -17.02 -5.35
CA VAL A 624 -25.26 -16.11 -4.31
C VAL A 624 -23.96 -16.69 -3.74
N TYR A 625 -22.98 -15.83 -3.45
CA TYR A 625 -21.73 -16.23 -2.81
C TYR A 625 -21.30 -15.24 -1.75
N SER A 626 -20.52 -15.72 -0.79
CA SER A 626 -20.10 -14.93 0.36
C SER A 626 -18.71 -15.30 0.85
N THR A 627 -18.08 -14.33 1.49
CA THR A 627 -16.91 -14.53 2.35
C THR A 627 -17.29 -14.19 3.79
N PRO A 628 -16.61 -14.77 4.79
CA PRO A 628 -16.79 -14.38 6.18
C PRO A 628 -16.59 -12.88 6.40
N SER A 629 -17.07 -12.36 7.53
CA SER A 629 -16.79 -11.01 7.98
C SER A 629 -15.30 -10.87 8.31
N LEU A 630 -14.55 -10.27 7.37
CA LEU A 630 -13.10 -10.08 7.49
C LEU A 630 -12.62 -8.72 6.93
N GLU A 631 -13.36 -8.14 5.97
CA GLU A 631 -12.97 -6.93 5.23
C GLU A 631 -13.41 -5.62 5.92
N ARG A 632 -14.56 -5.65 6.59
CA ARG A 632 -15.21 -4.48 7.19
C ARG A 632 -15.79 -4.91 8.55
N PRO A 633 -15.35 -4.31 9.67
CA PRO A 633 -15.93 -4.62 10.98
C PRO A 633 -17.46 -4.46 10.99
N GLY A 634 -18.17 -5.46 11.49
CA GLY A 634 -19.64 -5.46 11.59
C GLY A 634 -20.37 -5.59 10.25
N MET A 635 -19.67 -5.93 9.16
CA MET A 635 -20.29 -6.18 7.86
C MET A 635 -19.86 -7.53 7.27
N ILE A 636 -20.73 -8.12 6.46
CA ILE A 636 -20.46 -9.33 5.72
C ILE A 636 -20.64 -9.09 4.22
N LYS A 637 -19.77 -9.67 3.42
CA LYS A 637 -19.79 -9.58 1.96
C LYS A 637 -20.65 -10.69 1.38
N ILE A 638 -21.80 -10.35 0.81
CA ILE A 638 -22.74 -11.31 0.20
C ILE A 638 -23.16 -10.78 -1.17
N ASN A 639 -22.94 -11.56 -2.22
CA ASN A 639 -22.98 -11.09 -3.60
C ASN A 639 -23.74 -12.03 -4.52
N TYR A 640 -24.22 -11.47 -5.63
CA TYR A 640 -24.78 -12.21 -6.74
C TYR A 640 -23.71 -12.53 -7.79
N HIS A 641 -23.72 -13.74 -8.34
CA HIS A 641 -22.90 -14.11 -9.47
C HIS A 641 -23.59 -13.70 -10.78
N GLY A 642 -23.12 -12.61 -11.37
CA GLY A 642 -23.62 -12.09 -12.64
C GLY A 642 -24.04 -10.63 -12.55
N GLY A 643 -24.79 -10.18 -13.55
CA GLY A 643 -25.31 -8.84 -13.67
C GLY A 643 -25.62 -8.46 -15.12
N PRO A 644 -26.07 -7.23 -15.39
CA PRO A 644 -26.41 -6.82 -16.75
C PRO A 644 -25.17 -6.75 -17.65
N PRO A 645 -25.30 -7.03 -18.96
CA PRO A 645 -24.25 -6.76 -19.94
C PRO A 645 -23.80 -5.30 -19.89
N CYS A 646 -22.49 -5.07 -20.01
CA CYS A 646 -21.93 -3.73 -20.07
C CYS A 646 -20.83 -3.62 -21.12
N ASP A 647 -20.54 -2.39 -21.53
CA ASP A 647 -19.29 -2.05 -22.21
C ASP A 647 -18.22 -1.75 -21.14
N PRO A 648 -17.03 -2.38 -21.18
CA PRO A 648 -15.98 -2.13 -20.19
C PRO A 648 -15.37 -0.72 -20.24
N ASP A 649 -15.51 0.03 -21.35
CA ASP A 649 -15.05 1.43 -21.48
C ASP A 649 -16.14 2.44 -21.06
N ASP A 650 -17.41 2.03 -21.03
CA ASP A 650 -18.57 2.90 -20.74
C ASP A 650 -19.56 2.22 -19.78
N ARG A 651 -19.05 1.86 -18.59
CA ARG A 651 -19.87 1.26 -17.53
C ARG A 651 -20.24 2.27 -16.46
N ASP A 652 -21.39 2.04 -15.83
CA ASP A 652 -21.85 2.79 -14.67
C ASP A 652 -21.08 2.37 -13.40
N PHE A 653 -20.39 3.31 -12.76
CA PHE A 653 -19.63 3.08 -11.51
C PHE A 653 -20.42 3.43 -10.24
N VAL A 654 -21.64 3.96 -10.36
CA VAL A 654 -22.37 4.61 -9.27
C VAL A 654 -23.74 3.98 -9.00
N SER A 655 -24.53 3.71 -10.05
CA SER A 655 -25.98 3.43 -9.92
C SER A 655 -26.41 2.02 -10.36
N GLY A 656 -25.48 1.17 -10.78
CA GLY A 656 -25.82 -0.17 -11.26
C GLY A 656 -26.28 -1.14 -10.15
N GLY A 657 -27.21 -2.04 -10.49
CA GLY A 657 -27.47 -3.25 -9.71
C GLY A 657 -28.69 -3.25 -8.80
N GLY A 658 -29.72 -2.43 -9.02
CA GLY A 658 -30.97 -2.48 -8.24
C GLY A 658 -31.57 -3.89 -8.12
N ASP A 659 -31.71 -4.59 -9.25
CA ASP A 659 -32.17 -5.99 -9.28
C ASP A 659 -31.20 -6.94 -8.53
N VAL A 660 -29.89 -6.72 -8.63
CA VAL A 660 -28.89 -7.52 -7.93
C VAL A 660 -29.00 -7.34 -6.41
N VAL A 661 -29.18 -6.11 -5.93
CA VAL A 661 -29.36 -5.81 -4.50
C VAL A 661 -30.63 -6.46 -3.97
N GLU A 662 -31.75 -6.35 -4.70
CA GLU A 662 -33.03 -6.95 -4.30
C GLU A 662 -32.97 -8.48 -4.24
N ARG A 663 -32.27 -9.12 -5.19
CA ARG A 663 -32.06 -10.58 -5.19
C ARG A 663 -31.25 -11.03 -3.98
N VAL A 664 -30.15 -10.33 -3.68
CA VAL A 664 -29.31 -10.67 -2.52
C VAL A 664 -30.04 -10.39 -1.22
N ALA A 665 -30.78 -9.28 -1.10
CA ALA A 665 -31.61 -8.99 0.07
C ALA A 665 -32.63 -10.10 0.33
N ARG A 666 -33.34 -10.55 -0.72
CA ARG A 666 -34.31 -11.66 -0.61
C ARG A 666 -33.66 -12.95 -0.13
N TRP A 667 -32.48 -13.27 -0.66
CA TRP A 667 -31.71 -14.42 -0.22
C TRP A 667 -31.32 -14.30 1.27
N ILE A 668 -30.85 -13.12 1.68
CA ILE A 668 -30.49 -12.85 3.08
C ILE A 668 -31.72 -12.99 4.00
N ASP A 669 -32.87 -12.44 3.60
CA ASP A 669 -34.10 -12.52 4.39
C ASP A 669 -34.61 -13.97 4.54
N GLU A 670 -34.32 -14.83 3.57
CA GLU A 670 -34.71 -16.25 3.61
C GLU A 670 -33.72 -17.09 4.44
N PHE A 671 -32.41 -16.91 4.23
CA PHE A 671 -31.38 -17.81 4.77
C PHE A 671 -30.62 -17.25 5.98
N MET A 672 -30.56 -15.93 6.15
CA MET A 672 -29.86 -15.26 7.25
C MET A 672 -30.71 -14.18 7.97
N PRO A 673 -32.05 -14.33 8.14
CA PRO A 673 -32.92 -13.26 8.65
C PRO A 673 -32.56 -12.82 10.08
N GLY A 674 -31.95 -13.69 10.88
CA GLY A 674 -31.51 -13.37 12.25
C GLY A 674 -30.19 -12.61 12.34
N HIS A 675 -29.37 -12.63 11.30
CA HIS A 675 -27.95 -12.26 11.41
C HIS A 675 -27.56 -11.04 10.55
N VAL A 676 -28.29 -10.74 9.48
CA VAL A 676 -27.90 -9.68 8.53
C VAL A 676 -29.09 -8.76 8.27
N GLU A 677 -28.86 -7.45 8.22
CA GLU A 677 -29.88 -6.43 7.99
C GLU A 677 -30.02 -6.10 6.49
N THR A 678 -31.25 -6.14 5.98
CA THR A 678 -31.61 -5.88 4.57
C THR A 678 -32.45 -4.62 4.36
N ALA A 679 -33.15 -4.14 5.40
CA ALA A 679 -34.14 -3.07 5.30
C ALA A 679 -33.56 -1.71 4.81
N GLY A 680 -32.29 -1.44 5.11
CA GLY A 680 -31.56 -0.26 4.62
C GLY A 680 -30.79 -0.48 3.30
N GLY A 681 -30.84 -1.70 2.74
CA GLY A 681 -29.95 -2.14 1.68
C GLY A 681 -28.50 -2.35 2.15
N PRO A 682 -27.57 -2.65 1.23
CA PRO A 682 -26.17 -2.84 1.55
C PRO A 682 -25.54 -1.50 1.94
N VAL A 683 -24.65 -1.55 2.94
CA VAL A 683 -23.91 -0.41 3.48
C VAL A 683 -22.90 0.12 2.47
N GLU A 684 -22.24 -0.78 1.73
CA GLU A 684 -21.26 -0.43 0.72
C GLU A 684 -21.54 -1.22 -0.57
N ARG A 685 -21.34 -0.54 -1.70
CA ARG A 685 -21.56 -1.06 -3.05
C ARG A 685 -20.34 -0.72 -3.90
N LEU A 686 -19.61 -1.72 -4.36
CA LEU A 686 -18.42 -1.52 -5.20
C LEU A 686 -18.65 -2.11 -6.59
N PRO A 687 -18.46 -1.33 -7.67
CA PRO A 687 -18.61 -1.83 -9.03
C PRO A 687 -17.48 -2.82 -9.36
N CYS A 688 -17.80 -3.86 -10.11
CA CYS A 688 -16.89 -4.90 -10.57
C CYS A 688 -17.34 -5.40 -11.97
N MET A 689 -16.54 -6.23 -12.62
CA MET A 689 -16.86 -6.79 -13.95
C MET A 689 -16.54 -8.27 -14.00
N TYR A 690 -17.35 -9.04 -14.72
CA TYR A 690 -17.02 -10.40 -15.15
C TYR A 690 -16.94 -10.47 -16.67
N SER A 691 -15.94 -11.16 -17.19
CA SER A 691 -15.85 -11.53 -18.61
C SER A 691 -16.48 -12.91 -18.80
N MET A 692 -17.75 -12.97 -19.20
CA MET A 692 -18.52 -14.22 -19.27
C MET A 692 -18.44 -14.88 -20.64
N THR A 693 -18.21 -16.18 -20.67
CA THR A 693 -18.43 -17.07 -21.83
C THR A 693 -19.83 -17.68 -21.79
N PRO A 694 -20.39 -18.14 -22.93
CA PRO A 694 -21.74 -18.74 -22.97
C PRO A 694 -21.93 -19.96 -22.07
N ASP A 695 -20.86 -20.72 -21.83
CA ASP A 695 -20.83 -21.92 -20.99
C ASP A 695 -20.23 -21.67 -19.59
N GLU A 696 -19.84 -20.43 -19.30
CA GLU A 696 -19.15 -20.01 -18.07
C GLU A 696 -17.78 -20.67 -17.81
N ASP A 697 -17.23 -21.38 -18.82
CA ASP A 697 -15.90 -21.97 -18.77
C ASP A 697 -14.83 -21.05 -19.39
N PHE A 698 -13.58 -21.20 -18.96
CA PHE A 698 -12.48 -20.36 -19.44
C PHE A 698 -12.16 -20.62 -20.92
N MET A 699 -11.44 -19.69 -21.54
CA MET A 699 -10.76 -19.94 -22.81
C MET A 699 -9.25 -19.92 -22.59
N ILE A 700 -8.60 -21.01 -22.96
CA ILE A 700 -7.15 -21.19 -22.96
C ILE A 700 -6.78 -21.85 -24.28
N ASP A 701 -6.24 -21.09 -25.22
CA ASP A 701 -5.92 -21.61 -26.55
C ASP A 701 -4.90 -20.72 -27.28
N PHE A 702 -4.38 -21.24 -28.39
CA PHE A 702 -3.71 -20.41 -29.39
C PHE A 702 -4.75 -19.63 -30.21
N LEU A 703 -4.47 -18.36 -30.50
CA LEU A 703 -5.38 -17.54 -31.32
C LEU A 703 -5.51 -18.09 -32.76
N GLY A 704 -4.46 -18.73 -33.28
CA GLY A 704 -4.46 -19.31 -34.62
C GLY A 704 -4.45 -18.25 -35.73
N GLY A 705 -5.03 -18.59 -36.88
CA GLY A 705 -5.07 -17.70 -38.03
C GLY A 705 -3.68 -17.29 -38.52
N GLU A 706 -3.46 -15.99 -38.77
CA GLU A 706 -2.16 -15.47 -39.20
C GLU A 706 -1.07 -15.61 -38.12
N PHE A 707 -1.47 -15.63 -36.84
CA PHE A 707 -0.59 -15.73 -35.69
C PHE A 707 -0.15 -17.16 -35.38
N GLY A 708 -0.85 -18.19 -35.87
CA GLY A 708 -0.55 -19.58 -35.54
C GLY A 708 -0.46 -19.79 -34.02
N GLU A 709 0.70 -20.26 -33.54
CA GLU A 709 1.00 -20.49 -32.12
C GLU A 709 1.77 -19.32 -31.47
N ASP A 710 1.89 -18.17 -32.14
CA ASP A 710 2.66 -17.03 -31.63
C ASP A 710 1.86 -16.16 -30.65
N VAL A 711 0.53 -16.31 -30.62
CA VAL A 711 -0.37 -15.63 -29.67
C VAL A 711 -1.19 -16.65 -28.90
N VAL A 712 -1.06 -16.65 -27.57
CA VAL A 712 -1.83 -17.48 -26.63
C VAL A 712 -2.84 -16.60 -25.90
N ILE A 713 -4.07 -17.07 -25.73
CA ILE A 713 -5.15 -16.32 -25.08
C ILE A 713 -5.60 -17.04 -23.82
N GLY A 714 -5.66 -16.29 -22.72
CA GLY A 714 -6.34 -16.67 -21.48
C GLY A 714 -7.46 -15.68 -21.20
N ALA A 715 -8.72 -16.10 -21.37
CA ALA A 715 -9.85 -15.19 -21.29
C ALA A 715 -11.15 -15.84 -20.79
N GLY A 716 -12.19 -15.03 -20.59
CA GLY A 716 -13.53 -15.57 -20.29
C GLY A 716 -13.65 -16.22 -18.91
N PHE A 717 -13.01 -15.63 -17.89
CA PHE A 717 -12.87 -16.27 -16.57
C PHE A 717 -14.16 -16.32 -15.71
N SER A 718 -15.28 -15.83 -16.25
CA SER A 718 -16.65 -16.01 -15.75
C SER A 718 -16.80 -15.89 -14.23
N GLY A 719 -16.17 -14.88 -13.63
CA GLY A 719 -16.24 -14.59 -12.19
C GLY A 719 -15.59 -15.60 -11.25
N HIS A 720 -15.02 -16.70 -11.76
CA HIS A 720 -14.39 -17.72 -10.91
C HIS A 720 -12.91 -17.99 -11.19
N GLY A 721 -12.31 -17.48 -12.25
CA GLY A 721 -10.90 -17.78 -12.58
C GLY A 721 -9.83 -17.32 -11.58
N PHE A 722 -10.06 -16.29 -10.74
CA PHE A 722 -8.99 -15.69 -9.93
C PHE A 722 -8.14 -16.69 -9.14
N LYS A 723 -8.79 -17.61 -8.41
CA LYS A 723 -8.11 -18.64 -7.60
C LYS A 723 -7.27 -19.64 -8.41
N MET A 724 -7.54 -19.77 -9.70
CA MET A 724 -6.78 -20.61 -10.63
C MET A 724 -5.60 -19.87 -11.26
N GLY A 725 -5.40 -18.60 -10.91
CA GLY A 725 -4.38 -17.71 -11.48
C GLY A 725 -3.01 -18.36 -11.68
N PRO A 726 -2.39 -18.95 -10.64
CA PRO A 726 -1.08 -19.59 -10.78
C PRO A 726 -1.07 -20.76 -11.76
N ALA A 727 -2.09 -21.62 -11.72
CA ALA A 727 -2.18 -22.76 -12.65
C ALA A 727 -2.36 -22.28 -14.09
N VAL A 728 -3.31 -21.38 -14.34
CA VAL A 728 -3.56 -20.84 -15.68
C VAL A 728 -2.34 -20.06 -16.18
N GLY A 729 -1.70 -19.26 -15.33
CA GLY A 729 -0.48 -18.52 -15.67
C GLY A 729 0.65 -19.45 -16.12
N SER A 730 0.90 -20.54 -15.37
CA SER A 730 1.87 -21.57 -15.75
C SER A 730 1.54 -22.21 -17.09
N ILE A 731 0.26 -22.56 -17.32
CA ILE A 731 -0.22 -23.16 -18.56
C ILE A 731 -0.01 -22.21 -19.75
N LEU A 732 -0.38 -20.94 -19.61
CA LEU A 732 -0.21 -19.93 -20.67
C LEU A 732 1.27 -19.71 -21.00
N ALA A 733 2.14 -19.67 -19.99
CA ALA A 733 3.58 -19.52 -20.16
C ALA A 733 4.19 -20.74 -20.89
N GLU A 734 3.80 -21.96 -20.51
CA GLU A 734 4.23 -23.19 -21.18
C GLU A 734 3.73 -23.28 -22.62
N MET A 735 2.46 -22.97 -22.88
CA MET A 735 1.94 -22.93 -24.25
C MET A 735 2.70 -21.93 -25.11
N ALA A 736 3.03 -20.74 -24.57
CA ALA A 736 3.81 -19.75 -25.29
C ALA A 736 5.22 -20.28 -25.60
N MET A 737 5.94 -20.81 -24.61
CA MET A 737 7.34 -21.18 -24.76
C MET A 737 7.57 -22.53 -25.45
N ASP A 738 6.72 -23.52 -25.18
CA ASP A 738 6.93 -24.91 -25.56
C ASP A 738 5.93 -25.41 -26.61
N GLY A 739 4.86 -24.65 -26.89
CA GLY A 739 3.75 -25.08 -27.76
C GLY A 739 2.76 -26.06 -27.07
N GLU A 740 3.06 -26.51 -25.86
CA GLU A 740 2.24 -27.43 -25.07
C GLU A 740 2.31 -27.10 -23.58
N ALA A 741 1.32 -27.52 -22.79
CA ALA A 741 1.30 -27.33 -21.34
C ALA A 741 1.46 -28.66 -20.60
N ARG A 742 2.70 -29.03 -20.29
CA ARG A 742 3.02 -30.28 -19.57
C ARG A 742 2.49 -30.27 -18.15
N THR A 743 2.54 -29.12 -17.47
CA THR A 743 2.07 -29.00 -16.10
C THR A 743 0.56 -29.23 -15.98
N ALA A 744 -0.22 -28.83 -17.00
CA ALA A 744 -1.63 -29.21 -17.08
C ALA A 744 -1.82 -30.72 -17.19
N VAL A 745 -1.10 -31.37 -18.11
CA VAL A 745 -1.20 -32.81 -18.36
C VAL A 745 -0.81 -33.62 -17.12
N GLU A 746 0.30 -33.30 -16.49
CA GLU A 746 0.78 -33.95 -15.25
C GLU A 746 -0.18 -33.76 -14.08
N ALA A 747 -0.87 -32.61 -14.02
CA ALA A 747 -1.90 -32.35 -13.03
C ALA A 747 -3.25 -33.00 -13.36
N GLY A 748 -3.41 -33.62 -14.53
CA GLY A 748 -4.68 -34.21 -15.00
C GLY A 748 -5.71 -33.17 -15.46
N VAL A 749 -5.27 -32.00 -15.91
CA VAL A 749 -6.12 -30.94 -16.47
C VAL A 749 -6.33 -31.18 -17.97
N GLU A 750 -7.58 -31.42 -18.38
CA GLU A 750 -7.93 -31.61 -19.79
C GLU A 750 -8.18 -30.27 -20.50
N LEU A 751 -7.18 -29.76 -21.23
CA LEU A 751 -7.26 -28.47 -21.92
C LEU A 751 -8.22 -28.45 -23.11
N GLY A 752 -8.62 -29.61 -23.65
CA GLY A 752 -9.50 -29.71 -24.81
C GLY A 752 -10.83 -28.97 -24.64
N HIS A 753 -11.36 -28.94 -23.41
CA HIS A 753 -12.61 -28.23 -23.09
C HIS A 753 -12.47 -26.71 -23.05
N PHE A 754 -11.25 -26.18 -22.90
CA PHE A 754 -11.00 -24.74 -22.81
C PHE A 754 -10.66 -24.09 -24.16
N LYS A 755 -10.67 -24.86 -25.26
CA LYS A 755 -10.38 -24.34 -26.60
C LYS A 755 -11.40 -23.33 -27.09
N ILE A 756 -10.97 -22.40 -27.94
CA ILE A 756 -11.82 -21.33 -28.51
C ILE A 756 -12.89 -21.93 -29.44
N ASN A 757 -12.52 -22.95 -30.22
CA ASN A 757 -13.37 -23.57 -31.23
C ASN A 757 -14.54 -24.40 -30.67
N ARG A 758 -14.65 -24.57 -29.34
CA ARG A 758 -15.78 -25.29 -28.74
C ARG A 758 -17.13 -24.62 -29.00
N PHE A 759 -17.11 -23.32 -29.33
CA PHE A 759 -18.28 -22.55 -29.71
C PHE A 759 -18.62 -22.63 -31.21
N ASP A 760 -17.81 -23.33 -32.02
CA ASP A 760 -18.07 -23.52 -33.44
C ASP A 760 -19.15 -24.59 -33.65
N GLY A 761 -20.40 -24.14 -33.81
CA GLY A 761 -21.44 -24.75 -34.65
C GLY A 761 -21.90 -26.20 -34.43
N ASN A 762 -21.35 -27.04 -33.55
CA ASN A 762 -21.81 -28.45 -33.44
C ASN A 762 -21.62 -29.20 -32.10
N ASN A 763 -21.06 -28.61 -31.05
CA ASN A 763 -20.88 -29.31 -29.75
C ASN A 763 -21.94 -29.02 -28.69
N MET A 764 -22.78 -27.99 -28.87
CA MET A 764 -23.84 -27.62 -27.91
C MET A 764 -24.99 -28.64 -27.81
N ALA A 765 -25.02 -29.67 -28.65
CA ALA A 765 -26.03 -30.72 -28.64
C ALA A 765 -25.69 -31.91 -27.73
N LYS A 766 -24.45 -32.02 -27.21
CA LYS A 766 -24.05 -33.16 -26.35
C LYS A 766 -24.04 -32.87 -24.85
N ASP A 767 -23.80 -31.65 -24.42
CA ASP A 767 -23.67 -31.33 -22.99
C ASP A 767 -24.97 -30.92 -22.28
N LYS A 768 -26.09 -30.85 -23.00
CA LYS A 768 -27.40 -30.66 -22.35
C LYS A 768 -27.89 -31.88 -21.59
N ASP A 769 -27.34 -33.07 -21.86
CA ASP A 769 -27.75 -34.31 -21.21
C ASP A 769 -27.05 -34.55 -19.86
N ASP A 770 -26.01 -33.77 -19.51
CA ASP A 770 -25.22 -33.96 -18.27
C ASP A 770 -25.56 -32.97 -17.14
N LYS A 771 -26.61 -32.14 -17.31
CA LYS A 771 -27.16 -31.25 -16.25
C LYS A 771 -28.23 -31.90 -15.38
N GLY A 772 -28.31 -33.23 -15.37
CA GLY A 772 -29.20 -33.98 -14.50
C GLY A 772 -28.46 -34.60 -13.31
N LEU A 773 -28.26 -33.83 -12.24
CA LEU A 773 -28.30 -34.27 -10.84
C LEU A 773 -28.17 -33.08 -9.88
#